data_AF-A0A967Z115-F1
#
_entry.id   AF-A0A967Z115-F1
#
_cell.length_a   1.000
_cell.length_b   1.000
_cell.length_c   1.000
_cell.angle_alpha   90.00
_cell.angle_beta   90.00
_cell.angle_gamma   90.00
#
_symmetry.space_group_name_H-M   'P 1'
#
loop_
_entity.id
_entity.type
_entity.pdbx_description
1 polymer ?
#
loop_
_entity_poly.entity_id
_entity_poly.type
_entity_poly.pdbx_seq_one_letter_code
_entity_poly.pdbx_strand_id
1 'polypeptide(L)'
;MGKTLHSEDREVDFKVTGVLRNLPHHSHLQFSMLFSLATFQGNEGWQRFLSSWDSDYMITYILLDENTNPAELEAKLPAFLAKHRGENPEKKREITLQPLADIHFRSGNIESDRNASKGEMAYIYIFAAIAAFIVLIACINYMNLATARSINRANEVGLRKVVGAYRLQLVGQFLSESILMTLLSLLLAYVVVQNLLPAFNELTGKELSLQIKASGFLLVALIMLTTLVGLISGSYPAFYLSRIQIVRVLKGKFKAGTGEALFRRGLVVTQFALSIIMIVATIVVFNQMNYVQNKRLGFNEEHLVVVDINSGFARRDFQAIKTEFARNPEVRSVSVSSRVPGEWKTIPEIEVIPEAASESNAHVMHYFGVDEDFLSTFQIKLVDGRNFLETMTTDTSAVLINEAAAEILGWQDPLGKQLRVKDVDFTGRVIGVVKNFHFRSLHEKIGPIVLGHRSNPIDLIDYFTARITGKNIAGTLEHLRTVHEQFDKVTPFEYHFLDQQLANFYETDRTVGQLFGIAAGLAIFIACLGLFGLAAFMAEQRTKEIGVRKVLGASVSQIVLLFSKEFARLVLIALIVASPIAFYFSKQWLQEFAYQTRLGFDTFLLAGVVALAIAWVTVSYQAIKAAVANPVEALRYE
;
A
#
# COMPACT_ATOMS: atom_id res chain seq x y z
N MET A 1 -26.01 -12.59 29.24
CA MET A 1 -27.28 -13.05 28.67
C MET A 1 -28.43 -12.54 29.53
N GLY A 2 -29.52 -12.05 28.93
CA GLY A 2 -30.74 -11.63 29.62
C GLY A 2 -30.73 -10.24 30.27
N LYS A 3 -29.59 -9.53 30.26
CA LYS A 3 -29.50 -8.14 30.70
C LYS A 3 -30.12 -7.20 29.67
N THR A 4 -30.64 -6.06 30.13
CA THR A 4 -31.14 -4.98 29.27
C THR A 4 -30.06 -3.91 29.12
N LEU A 5 -29.85 -3.46 27.89
CA LEU A 5 -29.06 -2.29 27.54
C LEU A 5 -30.05 -1.23 27.08
N HIS A 6 -30.08 -0.09 27.76
CA HIS A 6 -30.91 1.05 27.38
C HIS A 6 -30.12 1.91 26.40
N SER A 7 -30.70 2.25 25.24
CA SER A 7 -30.15 3.25 24.34
C SER A 7 -30.78 4.59 24.67
N GLU A 8 -29.99 5.48 25.28
CA GLU A 8 -30.44 6.80 25.72
C GLU A 8 -30.82 7.72 24.53
N ASP A 9 -30.13 7.62 23.39
CA ASP A 9 -30.41 8.44 22.20
C ASP A 9 -31.68 8.00 21.44
N ARG A 10 -31.96 6.70 21.42
CA ARG A 10 -33.13 6.15 20.70
C ARG A 10 -34.33 5.86 21.60
N GLU A 11 -34.16 5.97 22.92
CA GLU A 11 -35.14 5.58 23.94
C GLU A 11 -35.65 4.13 23.76
N VAL A 12 -34.77 3.22 23.30
CA VAL A 12 -35.10 1.80 23.06
C VAL A 12 -34.31 0.90 23.98
N ASP A 13 -35.00 -0.05 24.61
CA ASP A 13 -34.41 -1.11 25.41
C ASP A 13 -34.03 -2.32 24.55
N PHE A 14 -32.77 -2.74 24.64
CA PHE A 14 -32.24 -3.93 23.98
C PHE A 14 -31.97 -5.04 24.99
N LYS A 15 -32.52 -6.24 24.78
CA LYS A 15 -32.19 -7.42 25.59
C LYS A 15 -31.01 -8.17 24.99
N VAL A 16 -30.00 -8.47 25.80
CA VAL A 16 -28.85 -9.29 25.37
C VAL A 16 -29.27 -10.75 25.19
N THR A 17 -29.48 -11.17 23.94
CA THR A 17 -29.93 -12.52 23.55
C THR A 17 -28.81 -13.49 23.20
N GLY A 18 -27.57 -13.00 23.06
CA GLY A 18 -26.40 -13.80 22.70
C GLY A 18 -25.11 -13.13 23.15
N VAL A 19 -24.10 -13.93 23.49
CA VAL A 19 -22.71 -13.49 23.65
C VAL A 19 -21.85 -14.43 22.82
N LEU A 20 -21.17 -13.90 21.81
CA LEU A 20 -20.26 -14.66 20.97
C LEU A 20 -18.87 -14.67 21.60
N ARG A 21 -18.07 -15.72 21.33
CA ARG A 21 -16.62 -15.62 21.51
C ARG A 21 -16.07 -14.53 20.58
N ASN A 22 -14.94 -13.94 20.93
CA ASN A 22 -14.26 -12.98 20.05
C ASN A 22 -14.04 -13.60 18.67
N LEU A 23 -14.37 -12.83 17.63
CA LEU A 23 -14.15 -13.24 16.25
C LEU A 23 -12.63 -13.32 15.98
N PRO A 24 -12.17 -14.26 15.15
CA PRO A 24 -10.79 -14.26 14.71
C PRO A 24 -10.45 -12.94 14.01
N HIS A 25 -9.25 -12.40 14.24
CA HIS A 25 -8.80 -11.15 13.61
C HIS A 25 -8.76 -11.22 12.07
N HIS A 26 -8.67 -12.40 11.48
CA HIS A 26 -8.70 -12.62 10.03
C HIS A 26 -10.11 -12.85 9.46
N SER A 27 -11.16 -12.56 10.24
CA SER A 27 -12.55 -12.57 9.76
C SER A 27 -12.85 -11.25 9.03
N HIS A 28 -13.48 -11.34 7.85
CA HIS A 28 -14.00 -10.18 7.13
C HIS A 28 -15.17 -9.50 7.88
N LEU A 29 -15.83 -10.23 8.79
CA LEU A 29 -16.82 -9.68 9.71
C LEU A 29 -16.15 -9.37 11.04
N GLN A 30 -16.13 -8.09 11.40
CA GLN A 30 -15.72 -7.59 12.71
C GLN A 30 -16.86 -6.75 13.28
N PHE A 31 -17.33 -7.09 14.49
CA PHE A 31 -18.36 -6.32 15.18
C PHE A 31 -18.27 -6.51 16.70
N SER A 32 -18.63 -5.48 17.45
CA SER A 32 -18.73 -5.54 18.92
C SER A 32 -20.16 -5.88 19.37
N MET A 33 -21.17 -5.46 18.61
CA MET A 33 -22.59 -5.68 18.89
C MET A 33 -23.38 -5.84 17.60
N LEU A 34 -24.44 -6.67 17.64
CA LEU A 34 -25.42 -6.80 16.57
C LEU A 34 -26.81 -6.52 17.13
N PHE A 35 -27.61 -5.80 16.36
CA PHE A 35 -28.99 -5.47 16.69
C PHE A 35 -29.93 -6.21 15.76
N SER A 36 -31.06 -6.68 16.30
CA SER A 36 -32.09 -7.31 15.47
C SER A 36 -32.84 -6.26 14.67
N LEU A 37 -32.93 -6.44 13.35
CA LEU A 37 -33.72 -5.58 12.48
C LEU A 37 -35.20 -5.56 12.87
N ALA A 38 -35.71 -6.67 13.43
CA ALA A 38 -37.09 -6.78 13.88
C ALA A 38 -37.42 -5.80 15.02
N THR A 39 -36.41 -5.34 15.78
CA THR A 39 -36.60 -4.40 16.89
C THR A 39 -37.12 -3.03 16.44
N PHE A 40 -36.89 -2.65 15.18
CA PHE A 40 -37.26 -1.33 14.64
C PHE A 40 -38.53 -1.35 13.76
N GLN A 41 -39.30 -2.45 13.74
CA GLN A 41 -40.47 -2.60 12.87
C GLN A 41 -41.60 -1.60 13.13
N GLY A 42 -41.65 -0.94 14.29
CA GLY A 42 -42.65 0.09 14.60
C GLY A 42 -42.39 1.46 13.96
N ASN A 43 -41.23 1.67 13.33
CA ASN A 43 -40.86 2.94 12.69
C ASN A 43 -41.25 2.91 11.20
N GLU A 44 -42.19 3.77 10.78
CA GLU A 44 -42.65 3.84 9.38
C GLU A 44 -41.53 4.13 8.38
N GLY A 45 -40.56 4.97 8.75
CA GLY A 45 -39.39 5.26 7.92
C GLY A 45 -38.51 4.03 7.73
N TRP A 46 -38.32 3.25 8.80
CA TRP A 46 -37.57 1.99 8.75
C TRP A 46 -38.29 0.92 7.91
N GLN A 47 -39.62 0.84 8.02
CA GLN A 47 -40.45 -0.05 7.19
C GLN A 47 -40.35 0.30 5.71
N ARG A 48 -40.39 1.59 5.35
CA ARG A 48 -40.19 2.05 3.97
C ARG A 48 -38.78 1.73 3.46
N PHE A 49 -37.77 1.94 4.30
CA PHE A 49 -36.39 1.59 3.97
C PHE A 49 -36.22 0.09 3.69
N LEU A 50 -36.76 -0.79 4.55
CA LEU A 50 -36.68 -2.24 4.39
C LEU A 50 -37.48 -2.79 3.20
N SER A 51 -38.53 -2.06 2.77
CA SER A 51 -39.35 -2.43 1.62
C SER A 51 -38.84 -1.85 0.30
N SER A 52 -37.85 -0.94 0.35
CA SER A 52 -37.23 -0.35 -0.83
C SER A 52 -36.19 -1.29 -1.43
N TRP A 53 -36.43 -1.72 -2.66
CA TRP A 53 -35.44 -2.44 -3.46
C TRP A 53 -34.35 -1.51 -4.02
N ASP A 54 -34.51 -0.19 -3.89
CA ASP A 54 -33.57 0.81 -4.37
C ASP A 54 -32.38 1.07 -3.41
N SER A 55 -32.47 0.60 -2.16
CA SER A 55 -31.45 0.77 -1.12
C SER A 55 -30.24 -0.18 -1.28
N ASP A 56 -29.03 0.34 -1.03
CA ASP A 56 -27.74 -0.38 -1.01
C ASP A 56 -27.04 -0.31 0.36
N TYR A 57 -27.75 0.13 1.39
CA TYR A 57 -27.22 0.37 2.73
C TYR A 57 -26.88 -0.90 3.54
N MET A 58 -27.29 -2.08 3.07
CA MET A 58 -27.09 -3.35 3.79
C MET A 58 -26.19 -4.31 3.04
N ILE A 59 -25.14 -4.77 3.73
CA ILE A 59 -24.36 -5.93 3.28
C ILE A 59 -25.26 -7.16 3.35
N THR A 60 -25.46 -7.80 2.20
CA THR A 60 -26.36 -8.95 2.06
C THR A 60 -25.57 -10.20 1.73
N TYR A 61 -25.74 -11.24 2.56
CA TYR A 61 -25.17 -12.56 2.32
C TYR A 61 -26.28 -13.53 1.92
N ILE A 62 -26.03 -14.31 0.87
CA ILE A 62 -26.95 -15.37 0.45
C ILE A 62 -26.24 -16.72 0.56
N LEU A 63 -26.96 -17.74 1.04
CA LEU A 63 -26.52 -19.13 1.00
C LEU A 63 -27.25 -19.81 -0.15
N LEU A 64 -26.48 -20.31 -1.12
CA LEU A 64 -27.03 -21.04 -2.26
C LEU A 64 -27.25 -22.51 -1.90
N ASP A 65 -28.25 -23.14 -2.50
CA ASP A 65 -28.40 -24.61 -2.45
C ASP A 65 -27.20 -25.26 -3.15
N GLU A 66 -26.76 -26.43 -2.67
CA GLU A 66 -25.58 -27.15 -3.17
C GLU A 66 -25.65 -27.43 -4.68
N ASN A 67 -26.85 -27.53 -5.26
CA ASN A 67 -27.06 -27.81 -6.69
C ASN A 67 -27.25 -26.55 -7.54
N THR A 68 -27.18 -25.35 -6.95
CA THR A 68 -27.39 -24.10 -7.68
C THR A 68 -26.11 -23.63 -8.35
N ASN A 69 -26.15 -23.42 -9.67
CA ASN A 69 -25.06 -22.77 -10.39
C ASN A 69 -25.12 -21.24 -10.16
N PRO A 70 -24.10 -20.61 -9.54
CA PRO A 70 -24.09 -19.17 -9.27
C PRO A 70 -24.24 -18.32 -10.54
N ALA A 71 -23.61 -18.71 -11.64
CA ALA A 71 -23.66 -17.95 -12.90
C ALA A 71 -25.07 -17.95 -13.52
N GLU A 72 -25.81 -19.07 -13.38
CA GLU A 72 -27.20 -19.15 -13.83
C GLU A 72 -28.15 -18.35 -12.96
N LEU A 73 -27.87 -18.25 -11.66
CA LEU A 73 -28.63 -17.39 -10.75
C LEU A 73 -28.35 -15.92 -11.06
N GLU A 74 -27.09 -15.55 -11.23
CA GLU A 74 -26.64 -14.19 -11.54
C GLU A 74 -27.28 -13.70 -12.85
N ALA A 75 -27.35 -14.54 -13.89
CA ALA A 75 -28.05 -14.22 -15.14
C ALA A 75 -29.56 -13.93 -14.97
N LYS A 76 -30.18 -14.37 -13.87
CA LYS A 76 -31.60 -14.11 -13.55
C LYS A 76 -31.80 -12.85 -12.71
N LEU A 77 -30.75 -12.31 -12.08
CA LEU A 77 -30.83 -11.13 -11.20
C LEU A 77 -31.32 -9.87 -11.93
N PRO A 78 -30.95 -9.57 -13.19
CA PRO A 78 -31.49 -8.41 -13.89
C PRO A 78 -33.02 -8.44 -14.03
N ALA A 79 -33.57 -9.61 -14.39
CA ALA A 79 -35.03 -9.79 -14.48
C ALA A 79 -35.71 -9.73 -13.11
N PHE A 80 -35.05 -10.27 -12.08
CA PHE A 80 -35.52 -10.17 -10.69
C PHE A 80 -35.59 -8.72 -10.23
N LEU A 81 -34.58 -7.90 -10.53
CA LEU A 81 -34.57 -6.48 -10.21
C LEU A 81 -35.63 -5.70 -10.97
N ALA A 82 -35.76 -5.92 -12.28
CA ALA A 82 -36.79 -5.27 -13.10
C ALA A 82 -38.20 -5.53 -12.54
N LYS A 83 -38.47 -6.75 -12.04
CA LYS A 83 -39.75 -7.10 -11.42
C LYS A 83 -40.05 -6.32 -10.14
N HIS A 84 -39.04 -6.00 -9.33
CA HIS A 84 -39.24 -5.40 -8.00
C HIS A 84 -38.99 -3.88 -7.95
N ARG A 85 -38.10 -3.36 -8.81
CA ARG A 85 -37.84 -1.91 -8.98
C ARG A 85 -38.67 -1.27 -10.10
N GLY A 86 -39.24 -2.07 -11.01
CA GLY A 86 -39.84 -1.61 -12.26
C GLY A 86 -38.83 -1.56 -13.41
N GLU A 87 -39.33 -1.63 -14.66
CA GLU A 87 -38.50 -1.48 -15.87
C GLU A 87 -38.14 0.00 -16.09
N ASN A 88 -37.12 0.50 -15.42
CA ASN A 88 -36.52 1.79 -15.75
C ASN A 88 -35.15 1.60 -16.42
N PRO A 89 -35.02 1.84 -17.74
CA PRO A 89 -33.76 1.71 -18.48
C PRO A 89 -32.61 2.57 -17.95
N GLU A 90 -32.92 3.61 -17.16
CA GLU A 90 -31.98 4.59 -16.61
C GLU A 90 -31.40 4.16 -15.26
N LYS A 91 -32.04 3.21 -14.56
CA LYS A 91 -31.58 2.65 -13.27
C LYS A 91 -30.83 1.33 -13.48
N LYS A 92 -29.91 1.24 -14.44
CA LYS A 92 -29.09 0.03 -14.67
C LYS A 92 -28.08 -0.15 -13.52
N ARG A 93 -28.55 -0.70 -12.41
CA ARG A 93 -27.71 -1.29 -11.36
C ARG A 93 -27.57 -2.77 -11.64
N GLU A 94 -26.34 -3.22 -11.78
CA GLU A 94 -26.02 -4.64 -11.91
C GLU A 94 -25.75 -5.20 -10.53
N ILE A 95 -26.51 -6.21 -10.12
CA ILE A 95 -26.15 -7.03 -8.95
C ILE A 95 -25.37 -8.22 -9.46
N THR A 96 -24.14 -8.34 -8.96
CA THR A 96 -23.26 -9.47 -9.23
C THR A 96 -23.09 -10.34 -8.00
N LEU A 97 -22.85 -11.63 -8.18
CA LEU A 97 -22.57 -12.54 -7.08
C LEU A 97 -21.07 -12.66 -6.86
N GLN A 98 -20.64 -12.54 -5.60
CA GLN A 98 -19.24 -12.75 -5.22
C GLN A 98 -19.15 -13.87 -4.19
N PRO A 99 -18.27 -14.87 -4.40
CA PRO A 99 -17.98 -15.87 -3.39
C PRO A 99 -17.45 -15.22 -2.10
N LEU A 100 -17.87 -15.73 -0.94
CA LEU A 100 -17.43 -15.23 0.37
C LEU A 100 -15.90 -15.21 0.52
N ALA A 101 -15.20 -16.18 -0.06
CA ALA A 101 -13.75 -16.29 -0.02
C ALA A 101 -13.02 -15.18 -0.81
N ASP A 102 -13.70 -14.57 -1.79
CA ASP A 102 -13.13 -13.56 -2.66
C ASP A 102 -13.28 -12.13 -2.08
N ILE A 103 -14.13 -11.94 -1.07
CA ILE A 103 -14.46 -10.62 -0.50
C ILE A 103 -13.21 -9.84 -0.05
N HIS A 104 -12.24 -10.51 0.58
CA HIS A 104 -11.07 -9.80 1.10
C HIS A 104 -10.17 -9.22 0.01
N PHE A 105 -10.11 -9.85 -1.18
CA PHE A 105 -9.11 -9.59 -2.21
C PHE A 105 -9.65 -9.08 -3.54
N ARG A 106 -10.95 -9.24 -3.79
CA ARG A 106 -11.60 -8.96 -5.09
C ARG A 106 -12.82 -8.06 -4.98
N SER A 107 -12.90 -7.28 -3.91
CA SER A 107 -13.96 -6.28 -3.66
C SER A 107 -13.50 -4.83 -3.81
N GLY A 108 -12.36 -4.60 -4.49
CA GLY A 108 -11.79 -3.26 -4.70
C GLY A 108 -12.70 -2.32 -5.49
N ASN A 109 -13.60 -2.86 -6.32
CA ASN A 109 -14.62 -2.14 -7.08
C ASN A 109 -15.98 -2.02 -6.35
N ILE A 110 -16.07 -2.47 -5.10
CA ILE A 110 -17.30 -2.41 -4.31
C ILE A 110 -17.16 -1.25 -3.31
N GLU A 111 -17.80 -0.12 -3.63
CA GLU A 111 -17.67 1.15 -2.90
C GLU A 111 -18.25 1.06 -1.47
N SER A 112 -19.37 0.36 -1.29
CA SER A 112 -20.08 0.21 0.01
C SER A 112 -19.61 -0.97 0.88
N ASP A 113 -18.47 -1.59 0.55
CA ASP A 113 -17.93 -2.69 1.36
C ASP A 113 -17.37 -2.15 2.70
N ARG A 114 -18.06 -2.48 3.81
CA ARG A 114 -17.65 -2.13 5.19
C ARG A 114 -16.51 -2.99 5.73
N ASN A 115 -15.86 -3.78 4.87
CA ASN A 115 -14.69 -4.54 5.27
C ASN A 115 -13.59 -3.57 5.70
N ALA A 116 -13.34 -3.51 7.01
CA ALA A 116 -12.35 -2.65 7.64
C ALA A 116 -10.91 -2.97 7.21
N SER A 117 -10.70 -4.00 6.39
CA SER A 117 -9.40 -4.43 5.87
C SER A 117 -9.57 -5.00 4.47
N LYS A 118 -9.75 -4.12 3.47
CA LYS A 118 -9.60 -4.52 2.07
C LYS A 118 -8.13 -4.87 1.83
N GLY A 119 -7.88 -6.11 1.39
CA GLY A 119 -6.56 -6.53 0.94
C GLY A 119 -6.48 -6.34 -0.57
N GLU A 120 -5.46 -5.68 -1.08
CA GLU A 120 -5.21 -5.67 -2.52
C GLU A 120 -4.30 -6.84 -2.88
N MET A 121 -4.72 -7.66 -3.85
CA MET A 121 -3.90 -8.76 -4.37
C MET A 121 -2.56 -8.27 -4.94
N ALA A 122 -2.53 -7.03 -5.43
CA ALA A 122 -1.31 -6.37 -5.88
C ALA A 122 -0.22 -6.41 -4.79
N TYR A 123 -0.55 -6.06 -3.54
CA TYR A 123 0.41 -6.09 -2.44
C TYR A 123 0.93 -7.50 -2.14
N ILE A 124 0.08 -8.53 -2.23
CA ILE A 124 0.53 -9.93 -2.07
C ILE A 124 1.54 -10.32 -3.15
N TYR A 125 1.23 -10.01 -4.41
CA TYR A 125 2.16 -10.31 -5.51
C TYR A 125 3.47 -9.53 -5.37
N ILE A 126 3.39 -8.27 -4.93
CA ILE A 126 4.56 -7.45 -4.64
C ILE A 126 5.42 -8.09 -3.54
N PHE A 127 4.85 -8.42 -2.38
CA PHE A 127 5.61 -9.02 -1.29
C PHE A 127 6.17 -10.40 -1.65
N ALA A 128 5.41 -11.21 -2.39
CA ALA A 128 5.88 -12.49 -2.92
C ALA A 128 7.05 -12.31 -3.90
N ALA A 129 6.99 -11.32 -4.79
CA ALA A 129 8.06 -10.99 -5.72
C ALA A 129 9.32 -10.50 -4.98
N ILE A 130 9.16 -9.64 -3.98
CA ILE A 130 10.28 -9.16 -3.13
C ILE A 130 10.94 -10.34 -2.42
N ALA A 131 10.15 -11.19 -1.75
CA ALA A 131 10.67 -12.37 -1.06
C ALA A 131 11.42 -13.30 -2.04
N ALA A 132 10.85 -13.53 -3.23
CA ALA A 132 11.48 -14.32 -4.28
C ALA A 132 12.80 -13.70 -4.76
N PHE A 133 12.86 -12.38 -4.95
CA PHE A 133 14.09 -11.68 -5.35
C PHE A 133 15.18 -11.77 -4.29
N ILE A 134 14.85 -11.57 -3.02
CA ILE A 134 15.82 -11.67 -1.91
C ILE A 134 16.37 -13.11 -1.82
N VAL A 135 15.50 -14.11 -1.89
CA VAL A 135 15.90 -15.52 -1.88
C VAL A 135 16.78 -15.84 -3.10
N LEU A 136 16.42 -15.34 -4.28
CA LEU A 136 17.20 -15.55 -5.49
C LEU A 136 18.60 -14.89 -5.40
N ILE A 137 18.67 -13.65 -4.89
CA ILE A 137 19.94 -12.95 -4.61
C ILE A 137 20.78 -13.77 -3.63
N ALA A 138 20.18 -14.30 -2.56
CA ALA A 138 20.88 -15.14 -1.58
C ALA A 138 21.39 -16.46 -2.19
N CYS A 139 20.58 -17.14 -3.01
CA CYS A 139 20.98 -18.34 -3.74
C CYS A 139 22.17 -18.07 -4.67
N ILE A 140 22.10 -16.99 -5.45
CA ILE A 140 23.16 -16.57 -6.37
C ILE A 140 24.43 -16.22 -5.60
N ASN A 141 24.30 -15.50 -4.49
CA ASN A 141 25.41 -15.14 -3.63
C ASN A 141 26.10 -16.40 -3.07
N TYR A 142 25.34 -17.33 -2.49
CA TYR A 142 25.90 -18.59 -2.01
C TYR A 142 26.54 -19.40 -3.14
N MET A 143 25.90 -19.53 -4.31
CA MET A 143 26.50 -20.16 -5.49
C MET A 143 27.87 -19.54 -5.82
N ASN A 144 27.95 -18.22 -5.87
CA ASN A 144 29.18 -17.50 -6.21
C ASN A 144 30.28 -17.77 -5.17
N LEU A 145 29.96 -17.69 -3.88
CA LEU A 145 30.90 -17.95 -2.77
C LEU A 145 31.35 -19.41 -2.69
N ALA A 146 30.40 -20.34 -2.78
CA ALA A 146 30.68 -21.77 -2.74
C ALA A 146 31.52 -22.20 -3.94
N THR A 147 31.24 -21.66 -5.13
CA THR A 147 32.06 -21.93 -6.32
C THR A 147 33.48 -21.40 -6.13
N ALA A 148 33.64 -20.16 -5.66
CA ALA A 148 34.94 -19.56 -5.39
C ALA A 148 35.77 -20.41 -4.42
N ARG A 149 35.18 -20.80 -3.28
CA ARG A 149 35.86 -21.64 -2.28
C ARG A 149 36.15 -23.06 -2.77
N SER A 150 35.36 -23.56 -3.71
CA SER A 150 35.49 -24.94 -4.15
C SER A 150 36.72 -25.23 -5.02
N ILE A 151 37.35 -24.18 -5.59
CA ILE A 151 38.66 -24.30 -6.25
C ILE A 151 39.74 -24.75 -5.26
N ASN A 152 39.68 -24.31 -4.00
CA ASN A 152 40.61 -24.78 -2.95
C ASN A 152 40.35 -26.25 -2.56
N ARG A 153 39.13 -26.75 -2.79
CA ARG A 153 38.75 -28.16 -2.59
C ARG A 153 38.94 -29.03 -3.84
N ALA A 154 39.45 -28.47 -4.94
CA ALA A 154 39.65 -29.22 -6.19
C ALA A 154 40.63 -30.39 -6.04
N ASN A 155 41.65 -30.25 -5.17
CA ASN A 155 42.61 -31.30 -4.86
C ASN A 155 41.96 -32.47 -4.09
N GLU A 156 41.10 -32.18 -3.11
CA GLU A 156 40.31 -33.17 -2.35
C GLU A 156 39.41 -33.99 -3.29
N VAL A 157 38.70 -33.30 -4.18
CA VAL A 157 37.80 -33.93 -5.17
C VAL A 157 38.59 -34.75 -6.21
N GLY A 158 39.75 -34.24 -6.63
CA GLY A 158 40.67 -34.95 -7.53
C GLY A 158 41.16 -36.26 -6.92
N LEU A 159 41.61 -36.24 -5.66
CA LEU A 159 42.06 -37.42 -4.93
C LEU A 159 40.92 -38.44 -4.75
N ARG A 160 39.72 -37.99 -4.38
CA ARG A 160 38.55 -38.90 -4.25
C ARG A 160 38.19 -39.62 -5.54
N LYS A 161 38.28 -38.96 -6.69
CA LYS A 161 38.06 -39.61 -7.99
C LYS A 161 39.14 -40.64 -8.32
N VAL A 162 40.38 -40.43 -7.88
CA VAL A 162 41.47 -41.42 -8.01
C VAL A 162 41.18 -42.66 -7.16
N VAL A 163 40.59 -42.48 -5.96
CA VAL A 163 40.17 -43.58 -5.07
C VAL A 163 38.85 -44.23 -5.52
N GLY A 164 38.25 -43.80 -6.65
CA GLY A 164 37.09 -44.45 -7.26
C GLY A 164 35.74 -43.77 -7.00
N ALA A 165 35.70 -42.55 -6.45
CA ALA A 165 34.45 -41.83 -6.27
C ALA A 165 33.79 -41.46 -7.62
N TYR A 166 32.55 -41.91 -7.82
CA TYR A 166 31.79 -41.63 -9.03
C TYR A 166 31.19 -40.21 -9.01
N ARG A 167 30.97 -39.64 -10.21
CA ARG A 167 30.47 -38.27 -10.38
C ARG A 167 29.18 -37.98 -9.61
N LEU A 168 28.24 -38.93 -9.60
CA LEU A 168 26.95 -38.80 -8.90
C LEU A 168 27.10 -38.80 -7.37
N GLN A 169 28.06 -39.56 -6.83
CA GLN A 169 28.34 -39.58 -5.38
C GLN A 169 28.86 -38.23 -4.91
N LEU A 170 29.74 -37.59 -5.69
CA LEU A 170 30.25 -36.25 -5.39
C LEU A 170 29.14 -35.19 -5.49
N VAL A 171 28.27 -35.28 -6.50
CA VAL A 171 27.11 -34.37 -6.64
C VAL A 171 26.18 -34.50 -5.43
N GLY A 172 25.84 -35.74 -5.04
CA GLY A 172 25.01 -36.01 -3.87
C GLY A 172 25.62 -35.42 -2.59
N GLN A 173 26.92 -35.65 -2.35
CA GLN A 173 27.61 -35.11 -1.18
C GLN A 173 27.53 -33.57 -1.10
N PHE A 174 27.86 -32.85 -2.19
CA PHE A 174 27.84 -31.38 -2.19
C PHE A 174 26.43 -30.80 -2.08
N LEU A 175 25.43 -31.46 -2.68
CA LEU A 175 24.03 -31.08 -2.52
C LEU A 175 23.56 -31.30 -1.08
N SER A 176 23.89 -32.44 -0.46
CA SER A 176 23.57 -32.71 0.94
C SER A 176 24.24 -31.71 1.89
N GLU A 177 25.50 -31.33 1.64
CA GLU A 177 26.20 -30.28 2.40
C GLU A 177 25.45 -28.95 2.30
N SER A 178 25.04 -28.56 1.10
CA SER A 178 24.30 -27.30 0.87
C SER A 178 22.91 -27.32 1.53
N ILE A 179 22.17 -28.43 1.42
CA ILE A 179 20.86 -28.61 2.06
C ILE A 179 21.01 -28.53 3.58
N LEU A 180 22.00 -29.22 4.17
CA LEU A 180 22.24 -29.18 5.61
C LEU A 180 22.57 -27.77 6.10
N MET A 181 23.39 -27.02 5.36
CA MET A 181 23.69 -25.63 5.67
C MET A 181 22.45 -24.73 5.60
N THR A 182 21.56 -24.94 4.61
CA THR A 182 20.31 -24.18 4.51
C THR A 182 19.31 -24.55 5.61
N LEU A 183 19.24 -25.81 6.03
CA LEU A 183 18.40 -26.25 7.16
C LEU A 183 18.89 -25.67 8.49
N LEU A 184 20.21 -25.63 8.71
CA LEU A 184 20.77 -24.96 9.88
C LEU A 184 20.49 -23.45 9.86
N SER A 185 20.56 -22.84 8.67
CA SER A 185 20.22 -21.43 8.47
C SER A 185 18.74 -21.15 8.76
N LEU A 186 17.84 -22.08 8.43
CA LEU A 186 16.41 -21.98 8.75
C LEU A 186 16.17 -21.94 10.27
N LEU A 187 16.90 -22.74 11.05
CA LEU A 187 16.79 -22.72 12.51
C LEU A 187 17.21 -21.36 13.09
N LEU A 188 18.31 -20.80 12.58
CA LEU A 188 18.75 -19.45 12.96
C LEU A 188 17.75 -18.39 12.52
N ALA A 189 17.24 -18.49 11.29
CA ALA A 189 16.23 -17.57 10.76
C ALA A 189 14.95 -17.60 11.59
N TYR A 190 14.50 -18.78 12.04
CA TYR A 190 13.34 -18.90 12.92
C TYR A 190 13.52 -18.10 14.22
N VAL A 191 14.68 -18.23 14.89
CA VAL A 191 14.98 -17.47 16.10
C VAL A 191 15.01 -15.97 15.81
N VAL A 192 15.65 -15.54 14.73
CA VAL A 192 15.73 -14.12 14.36
C VAL A 192 14.35 -13.54 14.06
N VAL A 193 13.54 -14.23 13.26
CA VAL A 193 12.17 -13.78 12.92
C VAL A 193 11.31 -13.71 14.17
N GLN A 194 11.37 -14.70 15.06
CA GLN A 194 10.60 -14.69 16.32
C GLN A 194 10.92 -13.44 17.18
N ASN A 195 12.19 -13.00 17.21
CA ASN A 195 12.61 -11.81 17.96
C ASN A 195 12.27 -10.49 17.26
N LEU A 196 12.28 -10.46 15.93
CA LEU A 196 11.96 -9.26 15.15
C LEU A 196 10.45 -9.09 14.88
N LEU A 197 9.65 -10.14 15.07
CA LEU A 197 8.21 -10.14 14.80
C LEU A 197 7.44 -9.03 15.55
N PRO A 198 7.72 -8.74 16.84
CA PRO A 198 7.05 -7.63 17.52
C PRO A 198 7.29 -6.27 16.86
N ALA A 199 8.53 -5.98 16.47
CA ALA A 199 8.87 -4.74 15.77
C ALA A 199 8.25 -4.69 14.36
N PHE A 200 8.16 -5.85 13.68
CA PHE A 200 7.47 -5.94 12.39
C PHE A 200 5.95 -5.71 12.52
N ASN A 201 5.34 -6.24 13.58
CA ASN A 201 3.94 -6.02 13.90
C ASN A 201 3.62 -4.55 14.21
N GLU A 202 4.49 -3.89 14.98
CA GLU A 202 4.40 -2.45 15.24
C GLU A 202 4.54 -1.64 13.95
N LEU A 203 5.52 -1.96 13.10
CA LEU A 203 5.73 -1.29 11.81
C LEU A 203 4.53 -1.43 10.86
N THR A 204 3.89 -2.60 10.85
CA THR A 204 2.81 -2.90 9.90
C THR A 204 1.41 -2.69 10.46
N GLY A 205 1.29 -2.36 11.75
CA GLY A 205 0.00 -2.32 12.45
C GLY A 205 -0.73 -3.66 12.41
N LYS A 206 -0.02 -4.79 12.34
CA LYS A 206 -0.58 -6.15 12.24
C LYS A 206 -0.23 -6.98 13.47
N GLU A 207 -1.01 -8.02 13.71
CA GLU A 207 -0.77 -9.00 14.77
C GLU A 207 -0.36 -10.36 14.19
N LEU A 208 0.79 -10.40 13.51
CA LEU A 208 1.31 -11.65 12.96
C LEU A 208 1.91 -12.52 14.05
N SER A 209 1.67 -13.82 13.95
CA SER A 209 2.26 -14.83 14.83
C SER A 209 2.73 -16.04 14.02
N LEU A 210 3.89 -16.60 14.39
CA LEU A 210 4.40 -17.84 13.82
C LEU A 210 3.65 -19.03 14.42
N GLN A 211 2.42 -19.27 13.96
CA GLN A 211 1.56 -20.38 14.42
C GLN A 211 2.00 -21.75 13.88
N ILE A 212 3.29 -22.07 13.91
CA ILE A 212 3.86 -23.30 13.34
C ILE A 212 3.21 -24.55 13.95
N LYS A 213 2.81 -24.50 15.23
CA LYS A 213 2.13 -25.60 15.92
C LYS A 213 0.67 -25.80 15.48
N ALA A 214 -0.02 -24.73 15.06
CA ALA A 214 -1.42 -24.79 14.66
C ALA A 214 -1.59 -25.06 13.15
N SER A 215 -0.59 -24.72 12.34
CA SER A 215 -0.61 -24.89 10.88
C SER A 215 0.51 -25.82 10.42
N GLY A 216 0.22 -27.12 10.32
CA GLY A 216 1.17 -28.10 9.76
C GLY A 216 1.61 -27.77 8.33
N PHE A 217 0.77 -27.03 7.59
CA PHE A 217 1.08 -26.53 6.25
C PHE A 217 2.31 -25.59 6.24
N LEU A 218 2.39 -24.65 7.18
CA LEU A 218 3.49 -23.67 7.22
C LEU A 218 4.85 -24.34 7.43
N LEU A 219 4.89 -25.35 8.31
CA LEU A 219 6.11 -26.13 8.55
C LEU A 219 6.55 -26.87 7.29
N VAL A 220 5.62 -27.56 6.61
CA VAL A 220 5.90 -28.29 5.36
C VAL A 220 6.37 -27.32 4.28
N ALA A 221 5.72 -26.17 4.13
CA ALA A 221 6.11 -25.15 3.16
C ALA A 221 7.52 -24.59 3.41
N LEU A 222 7.88 -24.31 4.68
CA LEU A 222 9.22 -23.83 5.05
C LEU A 222 10.30 -24.87 4.78
N ILE A 223 10.05 -26.14 5.12
CA ILE A 223 11.00 -27.24 4.85
C ILE A 223 11.17 -27.43 3.34
N MET A 224 10.07 -27.43 2.58
CA MET A 224 10.10 -27.55 1.12
C MET A 224 10.89 -26.40 0.49
N LEU A 225 10.59 -25.15 0.87
CA LEU A 225 11.28 -23.97 0.37
C LEU A 225 12.77 -24.00 0.71
N THR A 226 13.13 -24.34 1.93
CA THR A 226 14.54 -24.40 2.37
C THR A 226 15.30 -25.48 1.62
N THR A 227 14.67 -26.64 1.40
CA THR A 227 15.27 -27.72 0.60
C THR A 227 15.46 -27.29 -0.85
N LEU A 228 14.47 -26.60 -1.44
CA LEU A 228 14.57 -26.04 -2.78
C LEU A 228 15.71 -25.02 -2.88
N VAL A 229 15.86 -24.13 -1.90
CA VAL A 229 16.95 -23.15 -1.81
C VAL A 229 18.32 -23.85 -1.70
N GLY A 230 18.44 -24.89 -0.88
CA GLY A 230 19.65 -25.71 -0.77
C GLY A 230 20.02 -26.41 -2.09
N LEU A 231 19.02 -26.94 -2.80
CA LEU A 231 19.21 -27.55 -4.12
C LEU A 231 19.63 -26.53 -5.17
N ILE A 232 18.93 -25.39 -5.26
CA ILE A 232 19.25 -24.33 -6.22
C ILE A 232 20.66 -23.82 -5.93
N SER A 233 20.92 -23.34 -4.71
CA SER A 233 22.21 -22.74 -4.34
C SER A 233 23.40 -23.71 -4.43
N GLY A 234 23.19 -25.01 -4.16
CA GLY A 234 24.22 -26.05 -4.25
C GLY A 234 24.41 -26.68 -5.64
N SER A 235 23.44 -26.52 -6.56
CA SER A 235 23.43 -27.20 -7.85
C SER A 235 24.67 -26.86 -8.70
N TYR A 236 24.94 -25.57 -8.91
CA TYR A 236 26.06 -25.15 -9.77
C TYR A 236 27.43 -25.60 -9.22
N PRO A 237 27.80 -25.34 -7.95
CA PRO A 237 29.04 -25.88 -7.36
C PRO A 237 29.14 -27.41 -7.50
N ALA A 238 28.06 -28.15 -7.21
CA ALA A 238 28.06 -29.61 -7.27
C ALA A 238 28.30 -30.12 -8.69
N PHE A 239 27.60 -29.59 -9.70
CA PHE A 239 27.80 -30.00 -11.09
C PHE A 239 29.15 -29.57 -11.64
N TYR A 240 29.61 -28.37 -11.29
CA TYR A 240 30.91 -27.84 -11.71
C TYR A 240 32.07 -28.69 -11.15
N LEU A 241 32.12 -28.91 -9.83
CA LEU A 241 33.15 -29.71 -9.18
C LEU A 241 33.18 -31.16 -9.66
N SER A 242 31.99 -31.73 -9.89
CA SER A 242 31.86 -33.08 -10.41
C SER A 242 32.46 -33.23 -11.82
N ARG A 243 32.58 -32.16 -12.61
CA ARG A 243 33.16 -32.16 -13.97
C ARG A 243 34.68 -31.98 -14.03
N ILE A 244 35.34 -31.66 -12.91
CA ILE A 244 36.78 -31.44 -12.88
C ILE A 244 37.54 -32.70 -13.34
N GLN A 245 38.41 -32.55 -14.35
CA GLN A 245 39.26 -33.61 -14.87
C GLN A 245 40.59 -33.66 -14.11
N ILE A 246 40.90 -34.84 -13.56
CA ILE A 246 42.07 -35.15 -12.72
C ILE A 246 43.40 -34.70 -13.37
N VAL A 247 43.53 -34.88 -14.69
CA VAL A 247 44.76 -34.57 -15.45
C VAL A 247 45.11 -33.07 -15.44
N ARG A 248 44.13 -32.17 -15.33
CA ARG A 248 44.37 -30.72 -15.32
C ARG A 248 44.77 -30.19 -13.94
N VAL A 249 44.31 -30.84 -12.88
CA VAL A 249 44.61 -30.47 -11.48
C VAL A 249 46.04 -30.89 -11.11
N LEU A 250 46.42 -32.13 -11.42
CA LEU A 250 47.76 -32.68 -11.10
C LEU A 250 48.91 -32.06 -11.92
N LYS A 251 48.62 -31.44 -13.08
CA LYS A 251 49.62 -30.74 -13.90
C LYS A 251 49.81 -29.26 -13.53
N GLY A 252 49.19 -28.77 -12.45
CA GLY A 252 49.31 -27.36 -12.00
C GLY A 252 48.72 -26.32 -12.96
N LYS A 253 48.03 -26.73 -14.04
CA LYS A 253 47.47 -25.85 -15.08
C LYS A 253 45.96 -25.65 -14.92
N PHE A 254 45.45 -25.59 -13.69
CA PHE A 254 44.04 -25.32 -13.44
C PHE A 254 43.74 -23.83 -13.65
N LYS A 255 43.54 -23.42 -14.91
CA LYS A 255 42.91 -22.13 -15.22
C LYS A 255 41.41 -22.34 -15.35
N ALA A 256 40.62 -21.58 -14.58
CA ALA A 256 39.17 -21.49 -14.75
C ALA A 256 38.83 -21.22 -16.22
N GLY A 257 37.89 -21.98 -16.79
CA GLY A 257 37.53 -21.86 -18.21
C GLY A 257 36.81 -20.54 -18.51
N THR A 258 36.95 -20.02 -19.73
CA THR A 258 36.32 -18.76 -20.17
C THR A 258 34.80 -18.75 -19.97
N GLY A 259 34.13 -19.90 -20.15
CA GLY A 259 32.69 -20.04 -19.93
C GLY A 259 32.25 -19.96 -18.46
N GLU A 260 33.12 -20.35 -17.52
CA GLU A 260 32.83 -20.27 -16.08
C GLU A 260 32.88 -18.83 -15.58
N ALA A 261 33.89 -18.07 -16.03
CA ALA A 261 33.98 -16.64 -15.75
C ALA A 261 32.77 -15.88 -16.35
N LEU A 262 32.30 -16.28 -17.53
CA LEU A 262 31.12 -15.67 -18.16
C LEU A 262 29.83 -15.96 -17.38
N PHE A 263 29.61 -17.21 -16.95
CA PHE A 263 28.43 -17.58 -16.14
C PHE A 263 28.39 -16.82 -14.82
N ARG A 264 29.52 -16.75 -14.10
CA ARG A 264 29.64 -15.98 -12.86
C ARG A 264 29.40 -14.49 -13.07
N ARG A 265 29.92 -13.90 -14.15
CA ARG A 265 29.60 -12.52 -14.53
C ARG A 265 28.10 -12.34 -14.77
N GLY A 266 27.45 -13.29 -15.43
CA GLY A 266 25.99 -13.31 -15.59
C GLY A 266 25.25 -13.34 -14.25
N LEU A 267 25.65 -14.21 -13.33
CA LEU A 267 25.09 -14.27 -11.97
C LEU A 267 25.22 -12.95 -11.22
N VAL A 268 26.40 -12.31 -11.27
CA VAL A 268 26.62 -11.00 -10.65
C VAL A 268 25.75 -9.93 -11.32
N VAL A 269 25.62 -9.94 -12.64
CA VAL A 269 24.74 -9.02 -13.37
C VAL A 269 23.28 -9.20 -12.94
N THR A 270 22.78 -10.44 -12.85
CA THR A 270 21.41 -10.72 -12.37
C THR A 270 21.20 -10.21 -10.95
N GLN A 271 22.14 -10.46 -10.05
CA GLN A 271 22.08 -10.03 -8.65
C GLN A 271 21.99 -8.51 -8.52
N PHE A 272 22.83 -7.77 -9.26
CA PHE A 272 22.78 -6.31 -9.30
C PHE A 272 21.54 -5.81 -10.02
N ALA A 273 21.06 -6.49 -11.05
CA ALA A 273 19.85 -6.09 -11.76
C ALA A 273 18.64 -6.14 -10.82
N LEU A 274 18.49 -7.22 -10.06
CA LEU A 274 17.44 -7.35 -9.04
C LEU A 274 17.56 -6.27 -7.95
N SER A 275 18.78 -5.98 -7.50
CA SER A 275 19.01 -4.91 -6.51
C SER A 275 18.65 -3.52 -7.06
N ILE A 276 19.00 -3.22 -8.31
CA ILE A 276 18.67 -1.97 -8.98
C ILE A 276 17.16 -1.85 -9.20
N ILE A 277 16.47 -2.93 -9.59
CA ILE A 277 15.00 -2.95 -9.70
C ILE A 277 14.36 -2.56 -8.36
N MET A 278 14.83 -3.13 -7.25
CA MET A 278 14.35 -2.80 -5.90
C MET A 278 14.64 -1.34 -5.50
N ILE A 279 15.83 -0.82 -5.83
CA ILE A 279 16.17 0.59 -5.57
C ILE A 279 15.25 1.52 -6.37
N VAL A 280 15.05 1.25 -7.67
CA VAL A 280 14.15 2.04 -8.51
C VAL A 280 12.73 2.01 -7.95
N ALA A 281 12.20 0.82 -7.63
CA ALA A 281 10.87 0.69 -7.03
C ALA A 281 10.74 1.52 -5.74
N THR A 282 11.74 1.46 -4.85
CA THR A 282 11.76 2.25 -3.61
C THR A 282 11.74 3.75 -3.88
N ILE A 283 12.57 4.24 -4.81
CA ILE A 283 12.62 5.66 -5.16
C ILE A 283 11.28 6.11 -5.76
N VAL A 284 10.68 5.30 -6.64
CA VAL A 284 9.38 5.61 -7.25
C VAL A 284 8.28 5.71 -6.20
N VAL A 285 8.16 4.72 -5.31
CA VAL A 285 7.16 4.72 -4.25
C VAL A 285 7.36 5.92 -3.31
N PHE A 286 8.61 6.19 -2.93
CA PHE A 286 8.94 7.36 -2.09
C PHE A 286 8.57 8.68 -2.75
N ASN A 287 8.92 8.85 -4.04
CA ASN A 287 8.59 10.05 -4.80
C ASN A 287 7.07 10.20 -4.98
N GLN A 288 6.36 9.11 -5.25
CA GLN A 288 4.91 9.11 -5.37
C GLN A 288 4.24 9.49 -4.04
N MET A 289 4.68 8.91 -2.92
CA MET A 289 4.14 9.24 -1.60
C MET A 289 4.38 10.71 -1.23
N ASN A 290 5.58 11.22 -1.48
CA ASN A 290 5.86 12.64 -1.26
C ASN A 290 5.02 13.54 -2.17
N TYR A 291 4.77 13.14 -3.41
CA TYR A 291 3.94 13.90 -4.33
C TYR A 291 2.48 13.96 -3.86
N VAL A 292 1.93 12.84 -3.38
CA VAL A 292 0.59 12.74 -2.80
C VAL A 292 0.47 13.63 -1.56
N GLN A 293 1.42 13.54 -0.63
CA GLN A 293 1.41 14.33 0.61
C GLN A 293 1.54 15.84 0.38
N ASN A 294 2.29 16.26 -0.64
CA ASN A 294 2.49 17.69 -0.95
C ASN A 294 1.53 18.21 -2.04
N LYS A 295 0.59 17.37 -2.51
CA LYS A 295 -0.36 17.79 -3.52
C LYS A 295 -1.34 18.78 -2.90
N ARG A 296 -1.51 19.93 -3.54
CA ARG A 296 -2.55 20.89 -3.13
C ARG A 296 -3.91 20.24 -3.27
N LEU A 297 -4.58 20.00 -2.14
CA LEU A 297 -5.91 19.39 -2.10
C LEU A 297 -7.02 20.32 -2.59
N GLY A 298 -6.75 21.61 -2.76
CA GLY A 298 -7.76 22.61 -3.16
C GLY A 298 -8.55 23.18 -1.98
N PHE A 299 -8.28 22.68 -0.77
CA PHE A 299 -8.67 23.22 0.53
C PHE A 299 -7.45 23.12 1.48
N ASN A 300 -7.57 23.68 2.68
CA ASN A 300 -6.52 23.62 3.71
C ASN A 300 -6.98 22.75 4.88
N GLU A 301 -6.35 21.60 5.03
CA GLU A 301 -6.59 20.58 6.05
C GLU A 301 -5.95 20.89 7.41
N GLU A 302 -4.95 21.77 7.47
CA GLU A 302 -4.18 22.01 8.70
C GLU A 302 -5.05 22.62 9.79
N HIS A 303 -4.92 22.07 11.00
CA HIS A 303 -5.59 22.53 12.22
C HIS A 303 -7.13 22.60 12.10
N LEU A 304 -7.73 21.68 11.34
CA LEU A 304 -9.17 21.45 11.33
C LEU A 304 -9.53 20.31 12.29
N VAL A 305 -10.31 20.63 13.32
CA VAL A 305 -10.91 19.65 14.23
C VAL A 305 -12.33 19.38 13.75
N VAL A 306 -12.60 18.14 13.39
CA VAL A 306 -13.93 17.66 13.01
C VAL A 306 -14.55 16.97 14.21
N VAL A 307 -15.77 17.35 14.57
CA VAL A 307 -16.55 16.80 15.69
C VAL A 307 -17.84 16.21 15.14
N ASP A 308 -18.11 14.95 15.48
CA ASP A 308 -19.27 14.21 14.98
C ASP A 308 -20.57 14.66 15.68
N ILE A 309 -21.63 14.83 14.90
CA ILE A 309 -22.98 15.15 15.39
C ILE A 309 -23.80 13.87 15.46
N ASN A 310 -23.79 13.25 16.64
CA ASN A 310 -24.42 11.95 16.84
C ASN A 310 -25.86 12.02 17.38
N SER A 311 -26.35 13.17 17.85
CA SER A 311 -27.72 13.31 18.39
C SER A 311 -28.61 14.26 17.59
N GLY A 312 -29.93 14.08 17.74
CA GLY A 312 -30.91 15.05 17.26
C GLY A 312 -30.88 16.39 18.01
N PHE A 313 -30.47 16.38 19.29
CA PHE A 313 -30.34 17.58 20.11
C PHE A 313 -29.25 18.52 19.56
N ALA A 314 -28.05 17.97 19.30
CA ALA A 314 -26.96 18.73 18.73
C ALA A 314 -27.27 19.27 17.33
N ARG A 315 -28.03 18.52 16.51
CA ARG A 315 -28.52 18.99 15.20
C ARG A 315 -29.50 20.15 15.33
N ARG A 316 -30.42 20.10 16.29
CA ARG A 316 -31.42 21.16 16.51
C ARG A 316 -30.76 22.44 17.02
N ASP A 317 -29.86 22.33 17.98
CA ASP A 317 -29.27 23.46 18.69
C ASP A 317 -27.89 23.86 18.12
N PHE A 318 -27.58 23.41 16.88
CA PHE A 318 -26.27 23.54 16.26
C PHE A 318 -25.76 24.99 16.19
N GLN A 319 -26.64 25.97 15.96
CA GLN A 319 -26.24 27.39 15.86
C GLN A 319 -25.68 27.91 17.20
N ALA A 320 -26.28 27.47 18.31
CA ALA A 320 -25.81 27.83 19.65
C ALA A 320 -24.47 27.16 19.93
N ILE A 321 -24.34 25.86 19.63
CA ILE A 321 -23.08 25.11 19.78
C ILE A 321 -21.95 25.75 18.96
N LYS A 322 -22.22 26.04 17.67
CA LYS A 322 -21.29 26.72 16.76
C LYS A 322 -20.82 28.06 17.32
N THR A 323 -21.73 28.85 17.88
CA THR A 323 -21.41 30.15 18.50
C THR A 323 -20.54 29.97 19.75
N GLU A 324 -20.85 29.02 20.62
CA GLU A 324 -20.09 28.74 21.84
C GLU A 324 -18.70 28.14 21.53
N PHE A 325 -18.57 27.30 20.50
CA PHE A 325 -17.28 26.84 19.98
C PHE A 325 -16.42 28.02 19.53
N ALA A 326 -17.01 28.96 18.78
CA ALA A 326 -16.31 30.14 18.27
C ALA A 326 -15.93 31.17 19.37
N ARG A 327 -16.43 31.05 20.61
CA ARG A 327 -16.04 31.95 21.72
C ARG A 327 -14.62 31.71 22.21
N ASN A 328 -14.03 30.56 21.94
CA ASN A 328 -12.64 30.32 22.27
C ASN A 328 -11.75 31.12 21.31
N PRO A 329 -10.85 32.00 21.80
CA PRO A 329 -9.98 32.81 20.94
C PRO A 329 -9.02 32.00 20.07
N GLU A 330 -8.80 30.73 20.40
CA GLU A 330 -7.99 29.79 19.62
C GLU A 330 -8.76 29.18 18.44
N VAL A 331 -10.09 29.38 18.34
CA VAL A 331 -10.95 28.95 17.24
C VAL A 331 -11.18 30.13 16.28
N ARG A 332 -10.68 30.02 15.05
CA ARG A 332 -10.77 31.06 14.02
C ARG A 332 -12.10 31.07 13.29
N SER A 333 -12.64 29.89 13.01
CA SER A 333 -13.93 29.71 12.35
C SER A 333 -14.49 28.34 12.69
N VAL A 334 -15.81 28.23 12.64
CA VAL A 334 -16.52 26.96 12.80
C VAL A 334 -17.52 26.88 11.66
N SER A 335 -17.62 25.73 11.01
CA SER A 335 -18.66 25.43 10.01
C SER A 335 -19.41 24.16 10.39
N VAL A 336 -20.66 24.03 9.94
CA VAL A 336 -21.37 22.75 9.94
C VAL A 336 -21.55 22.21 8.53
N SER A 337 -21.45 20.90 8.40
CA SER A 337 -21.68 20.22 7.13
C SER A 337 -22.24 18.81 7.33
N SER A 338 -22.85 18.27 6.29
CA SER A 338 -23.25 16.85 6.25
C SER A 338 -22.03 15.98 6.04
N ARG A 339 -21.08 16.39 5.21
CA ARG A 339 -19.83 15.66 4.98
C ARG A 339 -18.61 16.56 5.04
N VAL A 340 -17.44 15.97 5.21
CA VAL A 340 -16.15 16.66 5.14
C VAL A 340 -15.29 16.09 4.00
N PRO A 341 -14.39 16.88 3.39
CA PRO A 341 -13.46 16.37 2.39
C PRO A 341 -12.56 15.28 3.01
N GLY A 342 -12.48 14.10 2.39
CA GLY A 342 -11.67 13.00 2.91
C GLY A 342 -12.35 12.17 4.01
N GLU A 343 -13.68 12.19 4.04
CA GLU A 343 -14.48 11.44 4.98
C GLU A 343 -14.36 9.91 4.82
N TRP A 344 -14.44 9.18 5.94
CA TRP A 344 -14.44 7.71 5.95
C TRP A 344 -15.83 7.11 5.69
N LYS A 345 -16.90 7.87 5.94
CA LYS A 345 -18.27 7.51 5.56
C LYS A 345 -18.46 7.73 4.06
N THR A 346 -19.43 7.02 3.49
CA THR A 346 -19.85 7.19 2.10
C THR A 346 -20.35 8.62 1.86
N ILE A 347 -19.75 9.30 0.89
CA ILE A 347 -20.24 10.59 0.42
C ILE A 347 -21.52 10.33 -0.38
N PRO A 348 -22.64 11.02 -0.08
CA PRO A 348 -23.88 10.83 -0.80
C PRO A 348 -23.72 11.16 -2.28
N GLU A 349 -24.23 10.27 -3.13
CA GLU A 349 -24.40 10.52 -4.54
C GLU A 349 -25.85 10.89 -4.82
N ILE A 350 -26.05 11.93 -5.63
CA ILE A 350 -27.35 12.40 -6.08
C ILE A 350 -27.44 12.36 -7.60
N GLU A 351 -28.61 12.03 -8.13
CA GLU A 351 -28.91 12.14 -9.55
C GLU A 351 -29.43 13.56 -9.84
N VAL A 352 -28.64 14.32 -10.59
CA VAL A 352 -28.92 15.73 -10.93
C VAL A 352 -29.43 15.83 -12.36
N ILE A 353 -30.61 16.42 -12.52
CA ILE A 353 -31.23 16.70 -13.82
C ILE A 353 -31.04 18.19 -14.14
N PRO A 354 -30.30 18.53 -15.22
CA PRO A 354 -30.12 19.91 -15.63
C PRO A 354 -31.41 20.58 -16.09
N GLU A 355 -31.47 21.91 -16.01
CA GLU A 355 -32.57 22.71 -16.53
C GLU A 355 -32.95 22.34 -17.97
N ALA A 356 -34.25 22.19 -18.22
CA ALA A 356 -34.82 21.82 -19.51
C ALA A 356 -34.38 20.45 -20.07
N ALA A 357 -33.79 19.57 -19.25
CA ALA A 357 -33.43 18.21 -19.63
C ALA A 357 -34.49 17.19 -19.19
N SER A 358 -34.61 16.08 -19.93
CA SER A 358 -35.40 14.90 -19.53
C SER A 358 -34.70 14.13 -18.42
N GLU A 359 -35.45 13.26 -17.72
CA GLU A 359 -34.89 12.42 -16.65
C GLU A 359 -33.76 11.49 -17.14
N SER A 360 -33.79 11.16 -18.44
CA SER A 360 -32.75 10.39 -19.14
C SER A 360 -31.37 11.04 -19.18
N ASN A 361 -31.29 12.33 -18.85
CA ASN A 361 -30.04 13.08 -18.82
C ASN A 361 -29.62 13.39 -17.37
N ALA A 362 -30.04 12.56 -16.41
CA ALA A 362 -29.56 12.66 -15.04
C ALA A 362 -28.06 12.32 -14.97
N HIS A 363 -27.31 13.14 -14.23
CA HIS A 363 -25.89 12.93 -13.96
C HIS A 363 -25.70 12.64 -12.48
N VAL A 364 -24.95 11.58 -12.17
CA VAL A 364 -24.58 11.26 -10.80
C VAL A 364 -23.49 12.23 -10.33
N MET A 365 -23.73 12.87 -9.18
CA MET A 365 -22.81 13.81 -8.57
C MET A 365 -22.71 13.58 -7.07
N HIS A 366 -21.58 13.96 -6.49
CA HIS A 366 -21.40 13.98 -5.04
C HIS A 366 -22.16 15.16 -4.43
N TYR A 367 -22.60 15.02 -3.18
CA TYR A 367 -23.38 16.06 -2.52
C TYR A 367 -22.91 16.32 -1.08
N PHE A 368 -22.63 17.58 -0.76
CA PHE A 368 -22.41 18.05 0.61
C PHE A 368 -23.49 19.07 0.99
N GLY A 369 -24.16 18.87 2.12
CA GLY A 369 -24.91 19.91 2.80
C GLY A 369 -23.94 20.79 3.59
N VAL A 370 -23.91 22.10 3.35
CA VAL A 370 -22.94 23.01 3.99
C VAL A 370 -23.61 24.28 4.48
N ASP A 371 -23.00 24.91 5.48
CA ASP A 371 -23.35 26.25 5.90
C ASP A 371 -22.55 27.33 5.15
N GLU A 372 -22.80 28.58 5.52
CA GLU A 372 -22.20 29.76 4.93
C GLU A 372 -20.69 29.86 5.23
N ASP A 373 -20.24 29.28 6.34
CA ASP A 373 -18.85 29.36 6.80
C ASP A 373 -17.95 28.23 6.25
N PHE A 374 -18.52 27.26 5.54
CA PHE A 374 -17.79 26.10 5.02
C PHE A 374 -16.63 26.51 4.10
N LEU A 375 -16.89 27.33 3.07
CA LEU A 375 -15.82 27.73 2.14
C LEU A 375 -14.69 28.49 2.84
N SER A 376 -15.00 29.37 3.79
CA SER A 376 -13.99 30.10 4.58
C SER A 376 -13.24 29.20 5.54
N THR A 377 -13.94 28.27 6.21
CA THR A 377 -13.34 27.33 7.17
C THR A 377 -12.40 26.38 6.47
N PHE A 378 -12.77 25.83 5.31
CA PHE A 378 -11.89 24.97 4.51
C PHE A 378 -10.95 25.73 3.57
N GLN A 379 -11.10 27.05 3.46
CA GLN A 379 -10.35 27.91 2.54
C GLN A 379 -10.48 27.48 1.07
N ILE A 380 -11.68 27.03 0.67
CA ILE A 380 -12.00 26.66 -0.70
C ILE A 380 -12.23 27.93 -1.52
N LYS A 381 -11.57 28.02 -2.67
CA LYS A 381 -11.66 29.20 -3.53
C LYS A 381 -12.96 29.20 -4.35
N LEU A 382 -13.73 30.28 -4.23
CA LEU A 382 -14.82 30.59 -5.16
C LEU A 382 -14.23 31.12 -6.48
N VAL A 383 -14.67 30.56 -7.60
CA VAL A 383 -14.24 30.92 -8.96
C VAL A 383 -15.17 31.96 -9.57
N ASP A 384 -16.48 31.76 -9.42
CA ASP A 384 -17.50 32.63 -9.98
C ASP A 384 -18.76 32.68 -9.09
N GLY A 385 -19.55 33.75 -9.20
CA GLY A 385 -20.75 33.99 -8.39
C GLY A 385 -20.45 34.40 -6.95
N ARG A 386 -21.23 33.88 -6.00
CA ARG A 386 -21.10 34.20 -4.56
C ARG A 386 -21.27 32.97 -3.66
N ASN A 387 -20.80 33.08 -2.42
CA ASN A 387 -21.10 32.11 -1.35
C ASN A 387 -22.52 32.32 -0.80
N PHE A 388 -22.99 31.38 0.01
CA PHE A 388 -24.21 31.52 0.82
C PHE A 388 -24.08 32.68 1.82
N LEU A 389 -25.21 33.32 2.12
CA LEU A 389 -25.30 34.43 3.07
C LEU A 389 -26.39 34.15 4.11
N GLU A 390 -26.04 34.25 5.39
CA GLU A 390 -26.96 33.97 6.52
C GLU A 390 -28.22 34.85 6.47
N THR A 391 -28.11 36.06 5.92
CA THR A 391 -29.20 37.02 5.81
C THR A 391 -30.14 36.79 4.61
N MET A 392 -29.79 35.90 3.66
CA MET A 392 -30.57 35.67 2.44
C MET A 392 -31.42 34.41 2.53
N THR A 393 -32.73 34.59 2.76
CA THR A 393 -33.69 33.47 2.83
C THR A 393 -33.79 32.65 1.54
N THR A 394 -33.48 33.26 0.39
CA THR A 394 -33.45 32.58 -0.92
C THR A 394 -32.33 31.56 -1.05
N ASP A 395 -31.33 31.60 -0.16
CA ASP A 395 -30.18 30.69 -0.20
C ASP A 395 -30.52 29.30 0.32
N THR A 396 -31.66 29.16 1.02
CA THR A 396 -32.14 27.87 1.54
C THR A 396 -32.36 26.81 0.45
N SER A 397 -32.65 27.25 -0.78
CA SER A 397 -32.76 26.39 -1.97
C SER A 397 -31.66 26.65 -3.01
N ALA A 398 -30.59 27.34 -2.65
CA ALA A 398 -29.47 27.60 -3.54
C ALA A 398 -28.41 26.49 -3.44
N VAL A 399 -27.60 26.38 -4.49
CA VAL A 399 -26.49 25.43 -4.57
C VAL A 399 -25.25 26.09 -5.16
N LEU A 400 -24.08 25.58 -4.77
CA LEU A 400 -22.80 25.82 -5.42
C LEU A 400 -22.39 24.54 -6.14
N ILE A 401 -21.64 24.67 -7.22
CA ILE A 401 -21.10 23.52 -7.95
C ILE A 401 -19.59 23.69 -8.14
N ASN A 402 -18.83 22.61 -8.30
CA ASN A 402 -17.43 22.74 -8.71
C ASN A 402 -17.27 22.85 -10.24
N GLU A 403 -16.05 23.15 -10.69
CA GLU A 403 -15.72 23.21 -12.12
C GLU A 403 -16.04 21.88 -12.84
N ALA A 404 -15.80 20.72 -12.20
CA ALA A 404 -16.11 19.41 -12.77
C ALA A 404 -17.61 19.15 -12.97
N ALA A 405 -18.47 19.62 -12.06
CA ALA A 405 -19.91 19.56 -12.22
C ALA A 405 -20.40 20.47 -13.35
N ALA A 406 -19.86 21.68 -13.48
CA ALA A 406 -20.17 22.56 -14.61
C ALA A 406 -19.77 21.93 -15.96
N GLU A 407 -18.61 21.26 -16.01
CA GLU A 407 -18.12 20.56 -17.20
C GLU A 407 -19.04 19.40 -17.60
N ILE A 408 -19.43 18.53 -16.66
CA ILE A 408 -20.32 17.39 -16.93
C ILE A 408 -21.71 17.83 -17.37
N LEU A 409 -22.23 18.94 -16.81
CA LEU A 409 -23.50 19.53 -17.24
C LEU A 409 -23.42 20.27 -18.57
N GLY A 410 -22.22 20.42 -19.14
CA GLY A 410 -22.00 21.18 -20.38
C GLY A 410 -22.27 22.68 -20.23
N TRP A 411 -22.18 23.23 -19.01
CA TRP A 411 -22.50 24.63 -18.73
C TRP A 411 -21.26 25.51 -18.76
N GLN A 412 -21.21 26.43 -19.73
CA GLN A 412 -20.20 27.49 -19.79
C GLN A 412 -20.53 28.66 -18.86
N ASP A 413 -21.81 29.01 -18.75
CA ASP A 413 -22.34 29.98 -17.78
C ASP A 413 -23.35 29.25 -16.88
N PRO A 414 -22.91 28.73 -15.72
CA PRO A 414 -23.76 27.97 -14.82
C PRO A 414 -24.59 28.86 -13.89
N LEU A 415 -24.26 30.14 -13.73
CA LEU A 415 -24.89 31.00 -12.74
C LEU A 415 -26.37 31.23 -13.06
N GLY A 416 -27.20 31.10 -12.04
CA GLY A 416 -28.64 31.32 -12.12
C GLY A 416 -29.44 30.16 -12.71
N LYS A 417 -28.79 29.15 -13.31
CA LYS A 417 -29.43 27.93 -13.81
C LYS A 417 -29.98 27.08 -12.68
N GLN A 418 -30.96 26.26 -13.03
CA GLN A 418 -31.59 25.34 -12.09
C GLN A 418 -31.12 23.91 -12.30
N LEU A 419 -31.02 23.17 -11.21
CA LEU A 419 -30.83 21.74 -11.23
C LEU A 419 -31.90 21.10 -10.34
N ARG A 420 -32.47 19.99 -10.79
CA ARG A 420 -33.45 19.21 -10.02
C ARG A 420 -32.77 17.95 -9.53
N VAL A 421 -32.95 17.61 -8.26
CA VAL A 421 -32.49 16.32 -7.73
C VAL A 421 -33.58 15.29 -7.97
N LYS A 422 -33.25 14.18 -8.62
CA LYS A 422 -34.20 13.10 -8.90
C LYS A 422 -34.63 12.43 -7.60
N ASP A 423 -35.88 12.00 -7.53
CA ASP A 423 -36.50 11.34 -6.36
C ASP A 423 -36.51 12.17 -5.05
N VAL A 424 -36.13 13.46 -5.12
CA VAL A 424 -36.22 14.43 -4.02
C VAL A 424 -36.98 15.66 -4.52
N ASP A 425 -37.94 16.17 -3.74
CA ASP A 425 -38.64 17.42 -4.07
C ASP A 425 -37.73 18.63 -3.77
N PHE A 426 -36.67 18.77 -4.56
CA PHE A 426 -35.69 19.83 -4.44
C PHE A 426 -35.22 20.30 -5.82
N THR A 427 -35.38 21.60 -6.06
CA THR A 427 -34.81 22.30 -7.22
C THR A 427 -33.86 23.36 -6.69
N GLY A 428 -32.58 23.19 -7.01
CA GLY A 428 -31.48 24.06 -6.59
C GLY A 428 -31.15 25.10 -7.66
N ARG A 429 -31.02 26.37 -7.28
CA ARG A 429 -30.47 27.41 -8.17
C ARG A 429 -28.97 27.54 -7.95
N VAL A 430 -28.18 27.47 -9.02
CA VAL A 430 -26.73 27.66 -8.93
C VAL A 430 -26.41 29.14 -8.68
N ILE A 431 -25.77 29.45 -7.55
CA ILE A 431 -25.40 30.82 -7.17
C ILE A 431 -23.89 31.08 -7.21
N GLY A 432 -23.08 30.03 -7.40
CA GLY A 432 -21.64 30.14 -7.45
C GLY A 432 -20.95 28.86 -7.92
N VAL A 433 -19.73 29.03 -8.40
CA VAL A 433 -18.84 27.94 -8.83
C VAL A 433 -17.61 27.95 -7.96
N VAL A 434 -17.31 26.84 -7.31
CA VAL A 434 -16.08 26.66 -6.52
C VAL A 434 -15.00 25.98 -7.35
N LYS A 435 -13.75 26.23 -6.99
CA LYS A 435 -12.61 25.57 -7.62
C LYS A 435 -12.63 24.08 -7.29
N ASN A 436 -12.18 23.24 -8.22
CA ASN A 436 -12.01 21.82 -7.96
C ASN A 436 -11.11 21.57 -6.73
N PHE A 437 -11.62 20.76 -5.79
CA PHE A 437 -10.92 20.32 -4.58
C PHE A 437 -11.09 18.80 -4.39
N HIS A 438 -10.15 18.18 -3.69
CA HIS A 438 -10.07 16.74 -3.49
C HIS A 438 -10.89 16.31 -2.28
N PHE A 439 -12.09 15.80 -2.50
CA PHE A 439 -12.93 15.28 -1.41
C PHE A 439 -12.84 13.75 -1.23
N ARG A 440 -12.12 13.04 -2.11
CA ARG A 440 -11.79 11.60 -2.04
C ARG A 440 -10.29 11.36 -2.13
N SER A 441 -9.88 10.09 -2.04
CA SER A 441 -8.48 9.66 -2.21
C SER A 441 -7.87 10.16 -3.54
N LEU A 442 -6.57 10.45 -3.54
CA LEU A 442 -5.80 10.87 -4.73
C LEU A 442 -5.59 9.75 -5.75
N HIS A 443 -6.02 8.53 -5.42
CA HIS A 443 -6.19 7.45 -6.39
C HIS A 443 -7.28 7.78 -7.41
N GLU A 444 -8.27 8.58 -7.02
CA GLU A 444 -9.39 8.99 -7.86
C GLU A 444 -9.22 10.39 -8.43
N LYS A 445 -9.85 10.62 -9.59
CA LYS A 445 -9.97 11.97 -10.14
C LYS A 445 -11.01 12.76 -9.36
N ILE A 446 -10.86 14.08 -9.32
CA ILE A 446 -11.88 14.97 -8.75
C ILE A 446 -13.19 14.77 -9.51
N GLY A 447 -14.23 14.38 -8.80
CA GLY A 447 -15.58 14.18 -9.35
C GLY A 447 -16.42 15.46 -9.33
N PRO A 448 -17.58 15.45 -10.02
CA PRO A 448 -18.56 16.53 -9.90
C PRO A 448 -19.17 16.54 -8.49
N ILE A 449 -19.27 17.73 -7.88
CA ILE A 449 -19.90 17.90 -6.56
C ILE A 449 -20.86 19.09 -6.56
N VAL A 450 -21.98 18.92 -5.86
CA VAL A 450 -22.94 19.96 -5.53
C VAL A 450 -22.84 20.24 -4.03
N LEU A 451 -22.61 21.51 -3.67
CA LEU A 451 -22.70 21.97 -2.28
C LEU A 451 -24.06 22.66 -2.11
N GLY A 452 -24.97 22.04 -1.37
CA GLY A 452 -26.27 22.62 -1.08
C GLY A 452 -26.28 23.27 0.30
N HIS A 453 -27.12 24.29 0.47
CA HIS A 453 -27.30 24.90 1.78
C HIS A 453 -27.87 23.89 2.79
N ARG A 454 -27.35 23.87 4.03
CA ARG A 454 -27.72 22.93 5.11
C ARG A 454 -29.22 22.83 5.43
N SER A 455 -30.03 23.79 4.99
CA SER A 455 -31.49 23.81 5.20
C SER A 455 -32.27 23.04 4.13
N ASN A 456 -31.60 22.49 3.13
CA ASN A 456 -32.27 21.71 2.10
C ASN A 456 -32.62 20.30 2.58
N PRO A 457 -33.54 19.59 1.87
CA PRO A 457 -34.05 18.32 2.33
C PRO A 457 -33.18 17.12 1.93
N ILE A 458 -32.01 17.35 1.31
CA ILE A 458 -31.19 16.26 0.74
C ILE A 458 -30.40 15.54 1.83
N ASP A 459 -29.69 16.28 2.67
CA ASP A 459 -28.83 15.70 3.70
C ASP A 459 -28.77 16.60 4.93
N LEU A 460 -28.68 15.98 6.11
CA LEU A 460 -28.63 16.68 7.38
C LEU A 460 -27.18 16.97 7.77
N ILE A 461 -26.98 17.98 8.63
CA ILE A 461 -25.66 18.21 9.21
C ILE A 461 -25.24 17.03 10.10
N ASP A 462 -24.00 16.60 9.93
CA ASP A 462 -23.39 15.49 10.68
C ASP A 462 -22.06 15.88 11.33
N TYR A 463 -21.52 17.06 11.03
CA TYR A 463 -20.23 17.51 11.54
C TYR A 463 -20.22 18.99 11.94
N PHE A 464 -19.53 19.29 13.03
CA PHE A 464 -18.90 20.59 13.23
C PHE A 464 -17.44 20.49 12.80
N THR A 465 -16.96 21.47 12.05
CA THR A 465 -15.53 21.62 11.74
C THR A 465 -15.03 22.94 12.28
N ALA A 466 -14.09 22.90 13.22
CA ALA A 466 -13.48 24.08 13.84
C ALA A 466 -12.03 24.24 13.34
N ARG A 467 -11.73 25.41 12.77
CA ARG A 467 -10.35 25.79 12.45
C ARG A 467 -9.69 26.42 13.66
N ILE A 468 -8.63 25.79 14.18
CA ILE A 468 -7.92 26.26 15.36
C ILE A 468 -6.57 26.90 14.99
N THR A 469 -5.95 27.67 15.89
CA THR A 469 -4.63 28.27 15.61
C THR A 469 -3.46 27.30 15.77
N GLY A 470 -3.66 26.22 16.55
CA GLY A 470 -2.62 25.24 16.90
C GLY A 470 -1.78 25.58 18.15
N LYS A 471 -1.95 26.74 18.78
CA LYS A 471 -1.13 27.14 19.94
C LYS A 471 -1.46 26.41 21.25
N ASN A 472 -2.75 26.21 21.53
CA ASN A 472 -3.22 25.51 22.73
C ASN A 472 -4.25 24.44 22.35
N ILE A 473 -3.79 23.36 21.71
CA ILE A 473 -4.65 22.29 21.22
C ILE A 473 -5.44 21.64 22.37
N ALA A 474 -4.76 21.24 23.45
CA ALA A 474 -5.40 20.57 24.58
C ALA A 474 -6.51 21.43 25.24
N GLY A 475 -6.24 22.72 25.49
CA GLY A 475 -7.25 23.62 26.05
C GLY A 475 -8.40 23.91 25.08
N THR A 476 -8.13 23.93 23.78
CA THR A 476 -9.18 24.12 22.76
C THR A 476 -10.09 22.90 22.67
N LEU A 477 -9.52 21.69 22.64
CA LEU A 477 -10.30 20.45 22.62
C LEU A 477 -11.14 20.30 23.89
N GLU A 478 -10.59 20.65 25.06
CA GLU A 478 -11.34 20.63 26.32
C GLU A 478 -12.51 21.62 26.33
N HIS A 479 -12.33 22.81 25.73
CA HIS A 479 -13.43 23.77 25.53
C HIS A 479 -14.52 23.21 24.62
N LEU A 480 -14.14 22.64 23.46
CA LEU A 480 -15.10 22.04 22.52
C LEU A 480 -15.85 20.88 23.18
N ARG A 481 -15.16 20.01 23.92
CA ARG A 481 -15.75 18.92 24.70
C ARG A 481 -16.75 19.43 25.72
N THR A 482 -16.36 20.45 26.51
CA THR A 482 -17.22 21.04 27.54
C THR A 482 -18.48 21.65 26.95
N VAL A 483 -18.36 22.37 25.83
CA VAL A 483 -19.52 22.94 25.14
C VAL A 483 -20.40 21.81 24.58
N HIS A 484 -19.83 20.80 23.93
CA HIS A 484 -20.60 19.64 23.45
C HIS A 484 -21.41 18.99 24.57
N GLU A 485 -20.78 18.67 25.70
CA GLU A 485 -21.41 18.04 26.86
C GLU A 485 -22.49 18.90 27.55
N GLN A 486 -22.48 20.23 27.34
CA GLN A 486 -23.54 21.12 27.84
C GLN A 486 -24.84 20.95 27.06
N PHE A 487 -24.75 20.78 25.74
CA PHE A 487 -25.91 20.67 24.84
C PHE A 487 -26.31 19.21 24.61
N ASP A 488 -25.35 18.29 24.62
CA ASP A 488 -25.55 16.85 24.43
C ASP A 488 -24.83 16.06 25.53
N LYS A 489 -25.61 15.65 26.54
CA LYS A 489 -25.11 14.87 27.68
C LYS A 489 -25.08 13.37 27.41
N VAL A 490 -25.67 12.94 26.30
CA VAL A 490 -25.94 11.53 26.00
C VAL A 490 -24.88 10.98 25.06
N THR A 491 -24.49 11.74 24.04
CA THR A 491 -23.50 11.26 23.07
C THR A 491 -22.08 11.68 23.46
N PRO A 492 -21.09 10.78 23.32
CA PRO A 492 -19.70 11.11 23.60
C PRO A 492 -19.18 12.15 22.61
N PHE A 493 -18.27 13.01 23.07
CA PHE A 493 -17.52 13.92 22.22
C PHE A 493 -16.51 13.14 21.37
N GLU A 494 -16.91 12.80 20.15
CA GLU A 494 -16.07 12.15 19.15
C GLU A 494 -15.49 13.21 18.21
N TYR A 495 -14.16 13.23 18.11
CA TYR A 495 -13.46 14.18 17.25
C TYR A 495 -12.26 13.53 16.57
N HIS A 496 -11.84 14.14 15.47
CA HIS A 496 -10.60 13.81 14.78
C HIS A 496 -10.02 15.06 14.12
N PHE A 497 -8.72 15.03 13.84
CA PHE A 497 -8.10 16.04 12.99
C PHE A 497 -8.19 15.60 11.52
N LEU A 498 -8.53 16.56 10.65
CA LEU A 498 -8.76 16.26 9.23
C LEU A 498 -7.48 15.80 8.51
N ASP A 499 -6.33 16.38 8.84
CA ASP A 499 -5.02 15.99 8.30
C ASP A 499 -4.65 14.55 8.67
N GLN A 500 -4.93 14.13 9.90
CA GLN A 500 -4.72 12.76 10.37
C GLN A 500 -5.65 11.78 9.66
N GLN A 501 -6.92 12.14 9.47
CA GLN A 501 -7.86 11.31 8.72
C GLN A 501 -7.44 11.14 7.26
N LEU A 502 -7.03 12.22 6.59
CA LEU A 502 -6.52 12.16 5.23
C LEU A 502 -5.25 11.31 5.12
N ALA A 503 -4.38 11.36 6.14
CA ALA A 503 -3.18 10.52 6.18
C ALA A 503 -3.50 9.02 6.25
N ASN A 504 -4.63 8.63 6.86
CA ASN A 504 -5.04 7.23 6.95
C ASN A 504 -5.34 6.61 5.58
N PHE A 505 -5.76 7.38 4.57
CA PHE A 505 -5.93 6.86 3.21
C PHE A 505 -4.63 6.33 2.58
N TYR A 506 -3.48 6.81 3.06
CA TYR A 506 -2.17 6.49 2.50
C TYR A 506 -1.27 5.73 3.48
N GLU A 507 -1.81 5.30 4.62
CA GLU A 507 -1.03 4.57 5.64
C GLU A 507 -0.54 3.23 5.08
N THR A 508 -1.40 2.52 4.35
CA THR A 508 -1.04 1.27 3.67
C THR A 508 0.08 1.50 2.66
N ASP A 509 -0.05 2.51 1.79
CA ASP A 509 0.98 2.86 0.81
C ASP A 509 2.32 3.23 1.48
N ARG A 510 2.27 3.98 2.59
CA ARG A 510 3.47 4.38 3.36
C ARG A 510 4.15 3.17 3.99
N THR A 511 3.37 2.28 4.59
CA THR A 511 3.86 1.03 5.18
C THR A 511 4.53 0.16 4.11
N VAL A 512 3.89 0.03 2.95
CA VAL A 512 4.44 -0.68 1.79
C VAL A 512 5.75 -0.04 1.34
N GLY A 513 5.80 1.29 1.21
CA GLY A 513 7.03 2.03 0.87
C GLY A 513 8.18 1.80 1.85
N GLN A 514 7.91 1.76 3.15
CA GLN A 514 8.91 1.43 4.18
C GLN A 514 9.42 0.00 4.01
N LEU A 515 8.53 -0.96 3.77
CA LEU A 515 8.89 -2.37 3.53
C LEU A 515 9.73 -2.52 2.27
N PHE A 516 9.42 -1.80 1.19
CA PHE A 516 10.27 -1.73 -0.01
C PHE A 516 11.66 -1.20 0.31
N GLY A 517 11.77 -0.13 1.09
CA GLY A 517 13.05 0.44 1.51
C GLY A 517 13.90 -0.55 2.31
N ILE A 518 13.31 -1.24 3.29
CA ILE A 518 13.99 -2.29 4.07
C ILE A 518 14.43 -3.43 3.16
N ALA A 519 13.55 -3.90 2.27
CA ALA A 519 13.84 -4.98 1.35
C ALA A 519 14.94 -4.62 0.34
N ALA A 520 14.94 -3.40 -0.19
CA ALA A 520 16.00 -2.89 -1.05
C ALA A 520 17.33 -2.81 -0.27
N GLY A 521 17.32 -2.31 0.95
CA GLY A 521 18.48 -2.30 1.84
C GLY A 521 19.06 -3.70 2.07
N LEU A 522 18.21 -4.69 2.36
CA LEU A 522 18.61 -6.09 2.51
C LEU A 522 19.16 -6.69 1.20
N ALA A 523 18.49 -6.46 0.07
CA ALA A 523 18.93 -6.95 -1.23
C ALA A 523 20.32 -6.42 -1.58
N ILE A 524 20.56 -5.11 -1.37
CA ILE A 524 21.85 -4.47 -1.54
C ILE A 524 22.89 -5.06 -0.58
N PHE A 525 22.56 -5.19 0.70
CA PHE A 525 23.46 -5.74 1.71
C PHE A 525 23.93 -7.15 1.34
N ILE A 526 23.00 -8.03 0.96
CA ILE A 526 23.30 -9.41 0.51
C ILE A 526 24.13 -9.36 -0.78
N ALA A 527 23.81 -8.44 -1.71
CA ALA A 527 24.56 -8.30 -2.94
C ALA A 527 26.03 -7.89 -2.69
N CYS A 528 26.26 -7.00 -1.71
CA CYS A 528 27.59 -6.58 -1.27
C CYS A 528 28.37 -7.75 -0.66
N LEU A 529 27.75 -8.58 0.16
CA LEU A 529 28.43 -9.77 0.72
C LEU A 529 28.94 -10.71 -0.37
N GLY A 530 28.17 -10.88 -1.44
CA GLY A 530 28.61 -11.67 -2.60
C GLY A 530 29.73 -11.04 -3.38
N LEU A 531 29.66 -9.73 -3.59
CA LEU A 531 30.73 -8.98 -4.24
C LEU A 531 32.02 -9.03 -3.41
N PHE A 532 31.89 -8.86 -2.10
CA PHE A 532 32.98 -8.89 -1.15
C PHE A 532 33.71 -10.23 -1.19
N GLY A 533 32.99 -11.35 -1.11
CA GLY A 533 33.64 -12.66 -1.13
C GLY A 533 34.21 -13.02 -2.51
N LEU A 534 33.59 -12.56 -3.59
CA LEU A 534 34.15 -12.72 -4.94
C LEU A 534 35.40 -11.86 -5.16
N ALA A 535 35.39 -10.62 -4.68
CA ALA A 535 36.54 -9.71 -4.75
C ALA A 535 37.70 -10.24 -3.92
N ALA A 536 37.44 -10.74 -2.71
CA ALA A 536 38.44 -11.39 -1.87
C ALA A 536 39.07 -12.60 -2.58
N PHE A 537 38.26 -13.45 -3.19
CA PHE A 537 38.74 -14.61 -3.94
C PHE A 537 39.58 -14.22 -5.17
N MET A 538 39.15 -13.23 -5.95
CA MET A 538 39.93 -12.78 -7.11
C MET A 538 41.22 -12.09 -6.70
N ALA A 539 41.22 -11.37 -5.57
CA ALA A 539 42.44 -10.81 -5.01
C ALA A 539 43.42 -11.93 -4.62
N GLU A 540 42.94 -12.98 -3.96
CA GLU A 540 43.74 -14.17 -3.60
C GLU A 540 44.33 -14.85 -4.84
N GLN A 541 43.54 -15.10 -5.89
CA GLN A 541 44.04 -15.70 -7.14
C GLN A 541 45.04 -14.81 -7.90
N ARG A 542 44.92 -13.49 -7.80
CA ARG A 542 45.79 -12.53 -8.51
C ARG A 542 46.91 -11.99 -7.62
N THR A 543 47.15 -12.56 -6.43
CA THR A 543 48.18 -12.11 -5.49
C THR A 543 49.57 -12.01 -6.13
N LYS A 544 49.97 -13.01 -6.93
CA LYS A 544 51.25 -13.02 -7.66
C LYS A 544 51.34 -11.91 -8.72
N GLU A 545 50.26 -11.68 -9.47
CA GLU A 545 50.18 -10.62 -10.48
C GLU A 545 50.26 -9.23 -9.83
N ILE A 546 49.55 -9.04 -8.70
CA ILE A 546 49.57 -7.81 -7.90
C ILE A 546 50.98 -7.57 -7.34
N GLY A 547 51.63 -8.60 -6.80
CA GLY A 547 53.00 -8.53 -6.28
C GLY A 547 54.01 -8.11 -7.35
N VAL A 548 53.98 -8.74 -8.52
CA VAL A 548 54.84 -8.36 -9.65
C VAL A 548 54.59 -6.92 -10.08
N ARG A 549 53.33 -6.49 -10.19
CA ARG A 549 53.00 -5.10 -10.55
C ARG A 549 53.46 -4.08 -9.50
N LYS A 550 53.35 -4.39 -8.21
CA LYS A 550 53.87 -3.54 -7.13
C LYS A 550 55.38 -3.42 -7.17
N VAL A 551 56.09 -4.52 -7.43
CA VAL A 551 57.55 -4.49 -7.62
C VAL A 551 57.94 -3.69 -8.87
N LEU A 552 57.11 -3.72 -9.92
CA LEU A 552 57.25 -2.88 -11.13
C LEU A 552 56.77 -1.43 -10.95
N GLY A 553 56.44 -0.99 -9.73
CA GLY A 553 56.10 0.41 -9.42
C GLY A 553 54.63 0.80 -9.53
N ALA A 554 53.70 -0.16 -9.68
CA ALA A 554 52.28 0.14 -9.68
C ALA A 554 51.81 0.66 -8.30
N SER A 555 51.11 1.78 -8.32
CA SER A 555 50.51 2.36 -7.11
C SER A 555 49.30 1.55 -6.63
N VAL A 556 48.98 1.66 -5.34
CA VAL A 556 47.79 1.02 -4.74
C VAL A 556 46.51 1.47 -5.45
N SER A 557 46.41 2.74 -5.83
CA SER A 557 45.27 3.30 -6.56
C SER A 557 45.09 2.68 -7.95
N GLN A 558 46.18 2.41 -8.69
CA GLN A 558 46.11 1.72 -9.99
C GLN A 558 45.58 0.29 -9.85
N ILE A 559 45.98 -0.42 -8.79
CA ILE A 559 45.47 -1.77 -8.52
C ILE A 559 43.99 -1.71 -8.17
N VAL A 560 43.59 -0.82 -7.27
CA VAL A 560 42.18 -0.64 -6.89
C VAL A 560 41.32 -0.30 -8.11
N LEU A 561 41.74 0.67 -8.93
CA LEU A 561 41.02 1.08 -10.13
C LEU A 561 40.80 -0.07 -11.11
N LEU A 562 41.81 -0.94 -11.29
CA LEU A 562 41.72 -2.09 -12.17
C LEU A 562 40.62 -3.06 -11.70
N PHE A 563 40.59 -3.40 -10.42
CA PHE A 563 39.58 -4.28 -9.85
C PHE A 563 38.19 -3.62 -9.88
N SER A 564 38.08 -2.36 -9.48
CA SER A 564 36.82 -1.61 -9.49
C SER A 564 36.24 -1.48 -10.90
N LYS A 565 37.07 -1.30 -11.94
CA LYS A 565 36.60 -1.21 -13.34
C LYS A 565 35.94 -2.49 -13.83
N GLU A 566 36.46 -3.66 -13.45
CA GLU A 566 35.87 -4.95 -13.85
C GLU A 566 34.44 -5.11 -13.28
N PHE A 567 34.24 -4.74 -12.01
CA PHE A 567 32.93 -4.80 -11.37
C PHE A 567 31.99 -3.68 -11.79
N ALA A 568 32.49 -2.45 -11.95
CA ALA A 568 31.70 -1.32 -12.43
C ALA A 568 31.07 -1.63 -13.80
N ARG A 569 31.80 -2.32 -14.69
CA ARG A 569 31.24 -2.78 -15.97
C ARG A 569 30.06 -3.74 -15.79
N LEU A 570 30.11 -4.65 -14.83
CA LEU A 570 29.00 -5.58 -14.54
C LEU A 570 27.79 -4.83 -13.98
N VAL A 571 28.00 -3.86 -13.08
CA VAL A 571 26.92 -3.01 -12.54
C VAL A 571 26.28 -2.16 -13.64
N LEU A 572 27.06 -1.62 -14.57
CA LEU A 572 26.53 -0.86 -15.72
C LEU A 572 25.68 -1.74 -16.65
N ILE A 573 26.12 -2.97 -16.93
CA ILE A 573 25.31 -3.92 -17.71
C ILE A 573 24.02 -4.26 -16.96
N ALA A 574 24.11 -4.49 -15.64
CA ALA A 574 22.95 -4.74 -14.80
C ALA A 574 21.96 -3.57 -14.82
N LEU A 575 22.43 -2.32 -14.80
CA LEU A 575 21.59 -1.13 -14.92
C LEU A 575 20.83 -1.10 -16.24
N ILE A 576 21.48 -1.40 -17.36
CA ILE A 576 20.85 -1.44 -18.69
C ILE A 576 19.74 -2.50 -18.73
N VAL A 577 19.98 -3.68 -18.15
CA VAL A 577 19.00 -4.78 -18.12
C VAL A 577 17.86 -4.50 -17.12
N ALA A 578 18.18 -3.93 -15.96
CA ALA A 578 17.22 -3.61 -14.91
C ALA A 578 16.26 -2.49 -15.30
N SER A 579 16.75 -1.47 -16.03
CA SER A 579 15.97 -0.27 -16.36
C SER A 579 14.63 -0.56 -17.05
N PRO A 580 14.54 -1.34 -18.16
CA PRO A 580 13.25 -1.62 -18.80
C PRO A 580 12.30 -2.42 -17.91
N ILE A 581 12.82 -3.35 -17.11
CA ILE A 581 12.02 -4.19 -16.20
C ILE A 581 11.44 -3.31 -15.08
N ALA A 582 12.30 -2.52 -14.44
CA ALA A 582 11.89 -1.61 -13.38
C ALA A 582 10.91 -0.55 -13.91
N PHE A 583 11.13 -0.04 -15.13
CA PHE A 583 10.21 0.90 -15.78
C PHE A 583 8.82 0.29 -15.98
N TYR A 584 8.73 -0.94 -16.51
CA TYR A 584 7.46 -1.62 -16.76
C TYR A 584 6.65 -1.78 -15.47
N PHE A 585 7.25 -2.35 -14.42
CA PHE A 585 6.55 -2.57 -13.15
C PHE A 585 6.23 -1.26 -12.41
N SER A 586 7.14 -0.30 -12.40
CA SER A 586 6.89 1.01 -11.77
C SER A 586 5.76 1.76 -12.47
N LYS A 587 5.70 1.70 -13.80
CA LYS A 587 4.62 2.32 -14.58
C LYS A 587 3.27 1.65 -14.31
N GLN A 588 3.24 0.32 -14.21
CA GLN A 588 2.01 -0.41 -13.92
C GLN A 588 1.47 -0.04 -12.52
N TRP A 589 2.33 0.06 -11.52
CA TRP A 589 1.93 0.50 -10.18
C TRP A 589 1.47 1.97 -10.16
N LEU A 590 2.19 2.87 -10.82
CA LEU A 590 1.80 4.29 -10.90
C LEU A 590 0.46 4.53 -11.61
N GLN A 591 -0.01 3.58 -12.44
CA GLN A 591 -1.32 3.66 -13.11
C GLN A 591 -2.50 3.54 -12.16
N GLU A 592 -2.29 3.01 -10.94
CA GLU A 592 -3.33 2.95 -9.91
C GLU A 592 -3.63 4.34 -9.31
N PHE A 593 -2.75 5.33 -9.55
CA PHE A 593 -2.94 6.71 -9.12
C PHE A 593 -3.44 7.60 -10.24
N ALA A 594 -4.60 8.25 -10.06
CA ALA A 594 -5.04 9.32 -10.95
C ALA A 594 -4.01 10.47 -11.04
N TYR A 595 -3.34 10.77 -9.92
CA TYR A 595 -2.29 11.77 -9.81
C TYR A 595 -0.95 11.11 -9.52
N GLN A 596 -0.19 10.86 -10.59
CA GLN A 596 1.11 10.19 -10.53
C GLN A 596 2.29 11.12 -10.80
N THR A 597 3.43 10.82 -10.20
CA THR A 597 4.73 11.41 -10.55
C THR A 597 5.19 10.99 -11.94
N ARG A 598 6.01 11.82 -12.59
CA ARG A 598 6.64 11.44 -13.86
C ARG A 598 7.85 10.57 -13.57
N LEU A 599 7.87 9.37 -14.17
CA LEU A 599 9.01 8.47 -14.09
C LEU A 599 10.14 8.99 -14.99
N GLY A 600 11.04 9.79 -14.40
CA GLY A 600 12.17 10.41 -15.09
C GLY A 600 13.41 9.52 -15.18
N PHE A 601 14.31 9.87 -16.09
CA PHE A 601 15.62 9.21 -16.23
C PHE A 601 16.53 9.40 -15.00
N ASP A 602 16.32 10.48 -14.26
CA ASP A 602 16.97 10.81 -12.99
C ASP A 602 16.84 9.68 -11.95
N THR A 603 15.69 9.01 -11.90
CA THR A 603 15.45 7.88 -10.99
C THR A 603 16.42 6.72 -11.27
N PHE A 604 16.57 6.36 -12.55
CA PHE A 604 17.46 5.27 -12.96
C PHE A 604 18.92 5.66 -12.80
N LEU A 605 19.26 6.91 -13.09
CA LEU A 605 20.60 7.45 -12.89
C LEU A 605 20.99 7.40 -11.41
N LEU A 606 20.11 7.86 -10.51
CA LEU A 606 20.32 7.81 -9.06
C LEU A 606 20.49 6.38 -8.57
N ALA A 607 19.62 5.46 -8.99
CA ALA A 607 19.74 4.04 -8.66
C ALA A 607 21.07 3.42 -9.13
N GLY A 608 21.51 3.77 -10.34
CA GLY A 608 22.79 3.37 -10.90
C GLY A 608 23.99 3.92 -10.12
N VAL A 609 23.94 5.20 -9.74
CA VAL A 609 24.99 5.86 -8.93
C VAL A 609 25.09 5.21 -7.55
N VAL A 610 23.96 4.95 -6.89
CA VAL A 610 23.92 4.25 -5.60
C VAL A 610 24.52 2.84 -5.72
N ALA A 611 24.08 2.05 -6.70
CA ALA A 611 24.60 0.71 -6.92
C ALA A 611 26.12 0.70 -7.23
N LEU A 612 26.59 1.66 -8.04
CA LEU A 612 28.02 1.81 -8.36
C LEU A 612 28.84 2.24 -7.14
N ALA A 613 28.37 3.22 -6.38
CA ALA A 613 29.05 3.69 -5.17
C ALA A 613 29.24 2.53 -4.18
N ILE A 614 28.18 1.75 -3.97
CA ILE A 614 28.20 0.61 -3.06
C ILE A 614 29.14 -0.49 -3.57
N ALA A 615 29.06 -0.85 -4.85
CA ALA A 615 29.99 -1.81 -5.44
C ALA A 615 31.45 -1.34 -5.33
N TRP A 616 31.69 -0.04 -5.54
CA TRP A 616 33.02 0.54 -5.47
C TRP A 616 33.58 0.52 -4.05
N VAL A 617 32.79 0.90 -3.04
CA VAL A 617 33.18 0.83 -1.62
C VAL A 617 33.54 -0.61 -1.24
N THR A 618 32.69 -1.56 -1.61
CA THR A 618 32.86 -2.98 -1.25
C THR A 618 34.12 -3.60 -1.87
N VAL A 619 34.38 -3.32 -3.15
CA VAL A 619 35.54 -3.85 -3.88
C VAL A 619 36.83 -3.14 -3.45
N SER A 620 36.79 -1.81 -3.27
CA SER A 620 37.97 -1.03 -2.91
C SER A 620 38.55 -1.48 -1.59
N TYR A 621 37.69 -1.77 -0.61
CA TYR A 621 38.14 -2.29 0.68
C TYR A 621 39.02 -3.56 0.54
N GLN A 622 38.59 -4.52 -0.28
CA GLN A 622 39.37 -5.75 -0.52
C GLN A 622 40.60 -5.53 -1.39
N ALA A 623 40.48 -4.69 -2.44
CA ALA A 623 41.60 -4.38 -3.31
C ALA A 623 42.72 -3.64 -2.56
N ILE A 624 42.37 -2.72 -1.64
CA ILE A 624 43.32 -2.04 -0.75
C ILE A 624 43.99 -3.06 0.16
N LYS A 625 43.22 -3.91 0.84
CA LYS A 625 43.76 -4.94 1.73
C LYS A 625 44.79 -5.83 1.01
N ALA A 626 44.49 -6.24 -0.23
CA ALA A 626 45.41 -7.04 -1.04
C ALA A 626 46.63 -6.26 -1.55
N ALA A 627 46.47 -4.98 -1.91
CA ALA A 627 47.56 -4.15 -2.44
C ALA A 627 48.53 -3.62 -1.37
N VAL A 628 48.11 -3.59 -0.11
CA VAL A 628 48.94 -3.20 1.05
C VAL A 628 49.74 -4.40 1.60
N ALA A 629 49.35 -5.64 1.29
CA ALA A 629 50.10 -6.83 1.68
C ALA A 629 51.56 -6.81 1.17
N ASN A 630 52.48 -7.37 1.95
CA ASN A 630 53.91 -7.32 1.67
C ASN A 630 54.23 -8.10 0.38
N PRO A 631 54.81 -7.48 -0.66
CA PRO A 631 55.13 -8.15 -1.92
C PRO A 631 56.13 -9.32 -1.76
N VAL A 632 56.98 -9.30 -0.72
CA VAL A 632 57.91 -10.39 -0.42
C VAL A 632 57.18 -11.64 0.07
N GLU A 633 56.09 -11.48 0.84
CA GLU A 633 55.23 -12.59 1.27
C GLU A 633 54.39 -13.12 0.09
N ALA A 634 53.90 -12.22 -0.76
CA ALA A 634 53.11 -12.57 -1.95
C ALA A 634 53.87 -13.41 -2.99
N LEU A 635 55.20 -13.27 -3.08
CA LEU A 635 56.06 -14.04 -3.98
C LEU A 635 56.54 -15.37 -3.37
N ARG A 636 56.45 -15.53 -2.05
CA ARG A 636 56.92 -16.71 -1.30
C ARG A 636 55.85 -17.80 -1.14
N TYR A 637 54.59 -17.53 -1.50
CA TYR A 637 53.52 -18.53 -1.57
C TYR A 637 53.77 -19.51 -2.75
N GLU A 638 54.19 -20.72 -2.40
CA GLU A 638 54.12 -21.95 -3.22
C GLU A 638 53.02 -22.88 -2.69
#